data_AF-A0A517STU4-F1
#
_entry.id   AF-A0A517STU4-F1
#
_cell.length_a   1.000
_cell.length_b   1.000
_cell.length_c   1.000
_cell.angle_alpha   90.00
_cell.angle_beta   90.00
_cell.angle_gamma   90.00
#
_symmetry.space_group_name_H-M   'P 1'
#
loop_
_entity.id
_entity.type
_entity.pdbx_description
1 polymer ?
#
loop_
_entity_poly.entity_id
_entity_poly.type
_entity_poly.pdbx_seq_one_letter_code
_entity_poly.pdbx_strand_id
1 'polypeptide(L)'
;MTDIDRVNDEENERKINELFFQERVDALLKKFPDTPVLERWPLRARTARWWRRCESRKPKKDAKPSAIIRHQYEFTSRTPHQNLQTGKRWETTEIEQRWRPVCVYDYESTREFKKHARTIATEQFWDFFCHFSSEDYRVAYTDDGASSWCGKIKEDEVRDHINGKRDFARRASEKTRSITIDHDLHGGCRNVFMKQLEILLDDFWGTEAWHIQAKQKNANGVHFINVWQNPFDTNKAIAGLRQRLISLDEKYPELAKEAESKDMHSFASMEILPTKGNGMRLPLASSRTMLIDQPLQQVTYRKREVQDVVGYMNWVLAAVKGQASVMPKGEVQAWIEKALKQREKEERNLSSILHPHQSTPSPEKPVSNKAAAPKTGKQKQKRKADFKGMKGKSWKQITQALSGEMQADSIDHWINQLALYTPFKFATPDEAVACIEKFVDELPDQSVSDRLTSGKRARVSANIRICVKNAFNGWTGQPRPEETKKKLTAVWKRFQLTGRDLFDKSTWGKSGSAYEVKLAPDFEWTEEELGQLTQLANLLRTNITNCDEAVRHLIRLIRVHSEVSKDKIKSILETAGIKCGSKRDDKPKAIKNWLIGAKWIYAEAAYVPKVRCYRYGLGKTMRIKFPPLEADDKVFAGEGESLEELTARFEKEKSSLFSAEPVGVIN
;
A
#
# COMPACT_ATOMS: atom_id res chain seq x y z
N MET A 1 15.15 8.14 25.90
CA MET A 1 16.17 8.68 24.99
C MET A 1 16.43 10.11 25.39
N THR A 2 17.34 10.25 26.32
CA THR A 2 18.07 11.47 26.59
C THR A 2 18.96 11.80 25.39
N ASP A 3 19.46 13.04 25.27
CA ASP A 3 20.41 13.39 24.21
C ASP A 3 21.70 12.55 24.31
N ILE A 4 22.04 12.06 25.51
CA ILE A 4 23.15 11.13 25.75
C ILE A 4 22.89 9.76 25.12
N ASP A 5 21.66 9.22 25.22
CA ASP A 5 21.29 7.95 24.59
C ASP A 5 21.41 8.03 23.05
N ARG A 6 21.06 9.19 22.47
CA ARG A 6 21.13 9.39 21.01
C ARG A 6 22.56 9.51 20.50
N VAL A 7 23.44 10.19 21.24
CA VAL A 7 24.86 10.31 20.90
C VAL A 7 25.55 8.94 20.98
N ASN A 8 25.22 8.13 21.98
CA ASN A 8 25.76 6.78 22.12
C ASN A 8 25.30 5.86 20.98
N ASP A 9 24.05 5.98 20.52
CA ASP A 9 23.54 5.21 19.38
C ASP A 9 24.24 5.62 18.06
N GLU A 10 24.41 6.92 17.80
CA GLU A 10 25.11 7.42 16.61
C GLU A 10 26.60 6.98 16.55
N GLU A 11 27.29 6.98 17.70
CA GLU A 11 28.68 6.51 17.79
C GLU A 11 28.78 4.98 17.60
N ASN A 12 27.85 4.22 18.18
CA ASN A 12 27.79 2.77 18.01
C ASN A 12 27.49 2.38 16.57
N GLU A 13 26.56 3.05 15.90
CA GLU A 13 26.29 2.84 14.47
C GLU A 13 27.51 3.18 13.61
N ARG A 14 28.26 4.24 13.94
CA ARG A 14 29.51 4.57 13.26
C ARG A 14 30.56 3.48 13.43
N LYS A 15 30.74 2.94 14.65
CA LYS A 15 31.66 1.83 14.92
C LYS A 15 31.25 0.56 14.18
N ILE A 16 29.97 0.23 14.17
CA ILE A 16 29.43 -0.93 13.42
C ILE A 16 29.68 -0.77 11.92
N ASN A 17 29.41 0.40 11.34
CA ASN A 17 29.67 0.67 9.93
C ASN A 17 31.17 0.61 9.59
N GLU A 18 32.05 1.05 10.49
CA GLU A 18 33.50 0.95 10.32
C GLU A 18 33.98 -0.50 10.35
N LEU A 19 33.46 -1.31 11.29
CA LEU A 19 33.76 -2.74 11.35
C LEU A 19 33.33 -3.46 10.07
N PHE A 20 32.11 -3.24 9.59
CA PHE A 20 31.64 -3.82 8.32
C PHE A 20 32.45 -3.34 7.11
N PHE A 21 32.92 -2.10 7.12
CA PHE A 21 33.81 -1.58 6.09
C PHE A 21 35.15 -2.32 6.13
N GLN A 22 35.76 -2.46 7.31
CA GLN A 22 37.04 -3.10 7.50
C GLN A 22 36.99 -4.60 7.13
N GLU A 23 35.98 -5.34 7.56
CA GLU A 23 35.78 -6.75 7.17
C GLU A 23 35.74 -6.94 5.65
N ARG A 24 35.09 -6.00 4.94
CA ARG A 24 35.03 -6.03 3.47
C ARG A 24 36.34 -5.63 2.82
N VAL A 25 37.08 -4.68 3.40
CA VAL A 25 38.43 -4.34 2.94
C VAL A 25 39.35 -5.55 3.12
N ASP A 26 39.33 -6.20 4.29
CA ASP A 26 40.14 -7.38 4.58
C ASP A 26 39.80 -8.55 3.65
N ALA A 27 38.52 -8.77 3.35
CA ALA A 27 38.11 -9.77 2.36
C ALA A 27 38.63 -9.46 0.94
N LEU A 28 38.69 -8.17 0.56
CA LEU A 28 39.26 -7.76 -0.72
C LEU A 28 40.79 -7.85 -0.72
N LEU A 29 41.47 -7.49 0.37
CA LEU A 29 42.91 -7.62 0.52
C LEU A 29 43.34 -9.09 0.55
N LYS A 30 42.57 -9.97 1.18
CA LYS A 30 42.79 -11.43 1.08
C LYS A 30 42.77 -11.92 -0.37
N LYS A 31 41.94 -11.30 -1.22
CA LYS A 31 41.86 -11.60 -2.65
C LYS A 31 42.95 -10.89 -3.47
N PHE A 32 43.37 -9.70 -3.03
CA PHE A 32 44.32 -8.82 -3.71
C PHE A 32 45.34 -8.24 -2.70
N PRO A 33 46.29 -9.06 -2.21
CA PRO A 33 47.11 -8.75 -1.03
C PRO A 33 48.00 -7.50 -1.15
N ASP A 34 48.24 -7.02 -2.37
CA ASP A 34 49.12 -5.87 -2.66
C ASP A 34 48.36 -4.61 -3.13
N THR A 35 47.02 -4.61 -3.09
CA THR A 35 46.25 -3.46 -3.59
C THR A 35 46.20 -2.35 -2.54
N PRO A 36 46.63 -1.11 -2.86
CA PRO A 36 46.56 -0.01 -1.91
C PRO A 36 45.10 0.37 -1.59
N VAL A 37 44.82 0.66 -0.32
CA VAL A 37 43.55 1.23 0.14
C VAL A 37 43.71 2.74 0.21
N LEU A 38 42.91 3.48 -0.56
CA LEU A 38 43.03 4.94 -0.65
C LEU A 38 41.72 5.62 -0.24
N GLU A 39 41.83 6.78 0.42
CA GLU A 39 40.68 7.64 0.74
C GLU A 39 40.23 8.46 -0.48
N ARG A 40 41.16 8.82 -1.36
CA ARG A 40 40.91 9.66 -2.53
C ARG A 40 40.89 8.85 -3.81
N TRP A 41 40.02 9.28 -4.73
CA TRP A 41 39.86 8.64 -6.03
C TRP A 41 41.10 8.86 -6.91
N PRO A 42 41.77 7.82 -7.44
CA PRO A 42 42.92 8.00 -8.34
C PRO A 42 42.47 8.61 -9.67
N LEU A 43 43.20 9.62 -10.16
CA LEU A 43 42.84 10.39 -11.35
C LEU A 43 42.38 9.54 -12.55
N ARG A 44 43.07 8.43 -12.82
CA ARG A 44 42.85 7.56 -13.99
C ARG A 44 42.14 6.23 -13.69
N ALA A 45 41.88 5.92 -12.42
CA ALA A 45 41.23 4.66 -12.07
C ALA A 45 39.71 4.84 -11.97
N ARG A 46 38.94 3.84 -12.39
CA ARG A 46 37.47 3.85 -12.32
C ARG A 46 36.92 2.49 -11.93
N THR A 47 35.67 2.45 -11.47
CA THR A 47 35.05 1.17 -11.08
C THR A 47 34.82 0.28 -12.30
N ALA A 48 34.77 -1.03 -12.11
CA ALA A 48 34.41 -1.96 -13.18
C ALA A 48 33.01 -1.68 -13.80
N ARG A 49 32.10 -1.04 -13.05
CA ARG A 49 30.79 -0.61 -13.59
C ARG A 49 30.95 0.61 -14.50
N TRP A 50 31.75 1.59 -14.08
CA TRP A 50 32.03 2.79 -14.87
C TRP A 50 32.70 2.43 -16.20
N TRP A 51 33.76 1.62 -16.18
CA TRP A 51 34.45 1.18 -17.41
C TRP A 51 33.50 0.51 -18.39
N ARG A 52 32.60 -0.35 -17.90
CA ARG A 52 31.62 -1.05 -18.75
C ARG A 52 30.58 -0.12 -19.36
N ARG A 53 30.24 0.96 -18.66
CA ARG A 53 29.17 1.89 -19.06
C ARG A 53 29.69 2.99 -19.98
N CYS A 54 30.81 3.61 -19.61
CA CYS A 54 31.29 4.85 -20.23
C CYS A 54 32.32 4.60 -21.34
N GLU A 55 33.14 3.56 -21.22
CA GLU A 55 34.27 3.31 -22.12
C GLU A 55 34.17 1.97 -22.86
N SER A 56 33.06 1.23 -22.66
CA SER A 56 32.90 -0.14 -23.19
C SER A 56 34.10 -1.03 -22.87
N ARG A 57 34.60 -0.97 -21.63
CA ARG A 57 35.73 -1.79 -21.14
C ARG A 57 35.36 -2.56 -19.87
N LYS A 58 36.07 -3.64 -19.58
CA LYS A 58 35.96 -4.37 -18.31
C LYS A 58 37.34 -4.77 -17.80
N PRO A 59 37.52 -4.98 -16.49
CA PRO A 59 38.77 -5.55 -15.98
C PRO A 59 39.15 -6.85 -16.71
N LYS A 60 40.44 -7.07 -16.94
CA LYS A 60 40.96 -8.37 -17.44
C LYS A 60 40.63 -9.47 -16.43
N LYS A 61 40.59 -10.73 -16.87
CA LYS A 61 40.11 -11.88 -16.06
C LYS A 61 40.83 -11.98 -14.70
N ASP A 62 42.09 -11.56 -14.66
CA ASP A 62 42.97 -11.61 -13.49
C ASP A 62 43.60 -10.24 -13.19
N ALA A 63 42.97 -9.16 -13.65
CA ALA A 63 43.43 -7.81 -13.33
C ALA A 63 43.37 -7.56 -11.83
N LYS A 64 44.52 -7.23 -11.22
CA LYS A 64 44.56 -6.63 -9.89
C LYS A 64 43.94 -5.23 -9.97
N PRO A 65 43.08 -4.83 -9.03
CA PRO A 65 42.63 -3.45 -8.95
C PRO A 65 43.81 -2.53 -8.66
N SER A 66 43.81 -1.33 -9.26
CA SER A 66 44.84 -0.32 -9.01
C SER A 66 44.73 0.26 -7.60
N ALA A 67 43.52 0.28 -7.03
CA ALA A 67 43.27 0.63 -5.63
C ALA A 67 41.91 0.09 -5.14
N ILE A 68 41.74 0.05 -3.81
CA ILE A 68 40.46 -0.09 -3.12
C ILE A 68 40.10 1.28 -2.54
N ILE A 69 38.97 1.85 -2.96
CA ILE A 69 38.55 3.18 -2.52
C ILE A 69 37.44 3.07 -1.49
N ARG A 70 37.55 3.87 -0.44
CA ARG A 70 36.46 4.14 0.50
C ARG A 70 35.43 5.03 -0.17
N HIS A 71 34.35 4.44 -0.69
CA HIS A 71 33.32 5.17 -1.41
C HIS A 71 32.10 5.41 -0.51
N GLN A 72 31.80 6.68 -0.26
CA GLN A 72 30.57 7.11 0.36
C GLN A 72 29.41 6.94 -0.63
N TYR A 73 28.32 6.35 -0.18
CA TYR A 73 27.10 6.28 -0.96
C TYR A 73 25.88 6.45 -0.05
N GLU A 74 24.85 7.05 -0.62
CA GLU A 74 23.54 7.12 0.01
C GLU A 74 22.89 5.75 -0.04
N PHE A 75 22.72 5.15 1.13
CA PHE A 75 21.91 3.97 1.31
C PHE A 75 20.54 4.41 1.81
N THR A 76 19.54 4.24 0.95
CA THR A 76 18.16 4.40 1.38
C THR A 76 17.75 3.15 2.14
N SER A 77 17.80 3.20 3.47
CA SER A 77 17.22 2.16 4.30
C SER A 77 15.70 2.31 4.24
N ARG A 78 15.04 1.20 3.92
CA ARG A 78 13.59 1.10 3.96
C ARG A 78 13.27 0.16 5.08
N THR A 79 12.81 0.72 6.19
CA THR A 79 12.33 -0.10 7.30
C THR A 79 10.84 -0.29 7.08
N PRO A 80 10.40 -1.48 6.64
CA PRO A 80 8.99 -1.77 6.52
C PRO A 80 8.42 -1.82 7.94
N HIS A 81 7.70 -0.78 8.29
CA HIS A 81 6.93 -0.77 9.51
C HIS A 81 5.60 -1.41 9.20
N GLN A 82 5.43 -2.63 9.69
CA GLN A 82 4.12 -3.22 9.75
C GLN A 82 3.55 -2.90 11.11
N ASN A 83 2.52 -2.05 11.14
CA ASN A 83 1.74 -1.94 12.35
C ASN A 83 1.06 -3.30 12.61
N LEU A 84 1.61 -4.04 13.58
CA LEU A 84 1.28 -5.42 13.92
C LEU A 84 -0.21 -5.62 14.28
N GLN A 85 -0.95 -4.52 14.50
CA GLN A 85 -2.37 -4.54 14.82
C GLN A 85 -3.30 -4.01 13.71
N THR A 86 -2.81 -3.33 12.69
CA THR A 86 -3.64 -2.84 11.55
C THR A 86 -3.27 -3.50 10.23
N GLY A 87 -2.14 -4.20 10.17
CA GLY A 87 -1.58 -4.71 8.94
C GLY A 87 -1.09 -3.61 7.98
N LYS A 88 -1.32 -2.32 8.28
CA LYS A 88 -0.88 -1.22 7.43
C LYS A 88 0.64 -1.20 7.45
N ARG A 89 1.21 -1.49 6.29
CA ARG A 89 2.63 -1.32 6.03
C ARG A 89 2.85 0.11 5.59
N TRP A 90 3.82 0.76 6.20
CA TRP A 90 4.46 1.93 5.63
C TRP A 90 5.96 1.67 5.64
N GLU A 91 6.68 2.35 4.77
CA GLU A 91 8.14 2.33 4.78
C GLU A 91 8.57 3.69 5.31
N THR A 92 9.36 3.71 6.39
CA THR A 92 10.19 4.89 6.61
C THR A 92 11.37 4.78 5.66
N THR A 93 11.68 5.89 5.03
CA THR A 93 12.80 6.02 4.11
C THR A 93 13.80 6.90 4.82
N GLU A 94 14.88 6.30 5.31
CA GLU A 94 16.00 7.03 5.88
C GLU A 94 17.15 6.98 4.87
N ILE A 95 17.75 8.15 4.60
CA ILE A 95 18.92 8.24 3.74
C ILE A 95 20.12 8.21 4.68
N GLU A 96 20.75 7.05 4.77
CA GLU A 96 21.97 6.86 5.54
C GLU A 96 23.17 7.04 4.63
N GLN A 97 24.17 7.78 5.10
CA GLN A 97 25.48 7.83 4.44
C GLN A 97 26.27 6.60 4.87
N ARG A 98 26.47 5.65 3.96
CA ARG A 98 27.26 4.44 4.22
C ARG A 98 28.54 4.45 3.42
N TRP A 99 29.55 3.76 3.95
CA TRP A 99 30.82 3.55 3.29
C TRP A 99 30.90 2.11 2.77
N ARG A 100 31.43 1.94 1.57
CA ARG A 100 31.80 0.61 1.06
C ARG A 100 33.15 0.67 0.36
N PRO A 101 33.96 -0.39 0.45
CA PRO A 101 35.14 -0.49 -0.36
C PRO A 101 34.76 -0.78 -1.80
N VAL A 102 35.41 -0.09 -2.74
CA VAL A 102 35.19 -0.27 -4.18
C VAL A 102 36.52 -0.43 -4.88
N CYS A 103 36.70 -1.57 -5.55
CA CYS A 103 37.83 -1.78 -6.45
C CYS A 103 37.75 -0.84 -7.66
N VAL A 104 38.83 -0.11 -7.89
CA VAL A 104 39.03 0.70 -9.10
C VAL A 104 40.18 0.14 -9.92
N TYR A 105 40.09 0.31 -11.24
CA TYR A 105 40.98 -0.23 -12.25
C TYR A 105 41.42 0.92 -13.14
N ASP A 106 42.68 0.95 -13.54
CA ASP A 106 43.20 1.85 -14.58
C ASP A 106 42.83 1.35 -15.99
N TYR A 107 43.25 2.08 -17.01
CA TYR A 107 42.93 1.73 -18.39
C TYR A 107 43.67 0.47 -18.84
N GLU A 108 44.93 0.32 -18.41
CA GLU A 108 45.87 -0.73 -18.77
C GLU A 108 45.45 -2.11 -18.21
N SER A 109 44.80 -2.15 -17.05
CA SER A 109 44.23 -3.34 -16.41
C SER A 109 42.85 -3.72 -16.98
N THR A 110 42.30 -2.94 -17.90
CA THR A 110 41.03 -3.24 -18.56
C THR A 110 41.24 -3.74 -19.98
N ARG A 111 40.20 -4.32 -20.54
CA ARG A 111 40.11 -4.76 -21.93
C ARG A 111 38.77 -4.34 -22.51
N GLU A 112 38.67 -4.35 -23.82
CA GLU A 112 37.40 -4.10 -24.52
C GLU A 112 36.30 -5.03 -23.98
N PHE A 113 35.13 -4.44 -23.77
CA PHE A 113 33.91 -5.09 -23.33
C PHE A 113 32.84 -4.84 -24.37
N LYS A 114 32.63 -5.84 -25.22
CA LYS A 114 31.48 -5.88 -26.12
C LYS A 114 30.24 -6.24 -25.29
N LYS A 115 29.33 -5.27 -25.14
CA LYS A 115 28.03 -5.49 -24.51
C LYS A 115 27.27 -6.54 -25.32
N HIS A 116 26.61 -7.48 -24.64
CA HIS A 116 25.71 -8.39 -25.32
C HIS A 116 24.51 -7.62 -25.89
N ALA A 117 23.96 -8.07 -27.01
CA ALA A 117 22.80 -7.44 -27.65
C ALA A 117 21.64 -7.19 -26.67
N ARG A 118 21.34 -8.17 -25.81
CA ARG A 118 20.31 -8.02 -24.76
C ARG A 118 20.61 -6.92 -23.75
N THR A 119 21.89 -6.70 -23.40
CA THR A 119 22.29 -5.61 -22.50
C THR A 119 22.07 -4.25 -23.17
N ILE A 120 22.45 -4.12 -24.43
CA ILE A 120 22.23 -2.91 -25.24
C ILE A 120 20.72 -2.63 -25.34
N ALA A 121 19.92 -3.62 -25.70
CA ALA A 121 18.46 -3.50 -25.79
C ALA A 121 17.83 -3.14 -24.43
N THR A 122 18.32 -3.65 -23.31
CA THR A 122 17.83 -3.27 -21.98
C THR A 122 18.13 -1.80 -21.64
N GLU A 123 19.31 -1.30 -22.02
CA GLU A 123 19.67 0.11 -21.85
C GLU A 123 18.78 1.01 -22.73
N GLN A 124 18.58 0.62 -23.99
CA GLN A 124 17.67 1.33 -24.90
C GLN A 124 16.23 1.32 -24.38
N PHE A 125 15.74 0.19 -23.88
CA PHE A 125 14.42 0.09 -23.26
C PHE A 125 14.28 1.04 -22.07
N TRP A 126 15.30 1.08 -21.21
CA TRP A 126 15.36 2.03 -20.09
C TRP A 126 15.28 3.48 -20.59
N ASP A 127 16.03 3.83 -21.63
CA ASP A 127 16.07 5.19 -22.17
C ASP A 127 14.73 5.65 -22.76
N PHE A 128 14.02 4.76 -23.48
CA PHE A 128 12.71 5.07 -24.05
C PHE A 128 11.60 5.11 -23.00
N PHE A 129 11.55 4.13 -22.11
CA PHE A 129 10.38 3.95 -21.26
C PHE A 129 10.60 4.41 -19.82
N CYS A 130 11.82 4.42 -19.27
CA CYS A 130 12.03 4.63 -17.83
C CYS A 130 12.82 5.91 -17.50
N HIS A 131 13.67 6.40 -18.40
CA HIS A 131 14.55 7.53 -18.13
C HIS A 131 13.78 8.79 -17.73
N PHE A 132 12.62 9.04 -18.34
CA PHE A 132 11.75 10.18 -18.05
C PHE A 132 10.52 9.79 -17.22
N SER A 133 10.65 8.85 -16.28
CA SER A 133 9.58 8.57 -15.30
C SER A 133 9.64 9.54 -14.12
N SER A 134 8.51 9.74 -13.44
CA SER A 134 8.45 10.46 -12.16
C SER A 134 9.51 9.97 -11.17
N GLU A 135 10.12 10.90 -10.44
CA GLU A 135 11.04 10.57 -9.34
C GLU A 135 10.30 10.22 -8.06
N ASP A 136 9.05 10.67 -7.92
CA ASP A 136 8.27 10.56 -6.69
C ASP A 136 7.76 9.14 -6.46
N TYR A 137 7.21 8.51 -7.52
CA TYR A 137 6.51 7.23 -7.41
C TYR A 137 6.64 6.36 -8.65
N ARG A 138 6.75 5.05 -8.41
CA ARG A 138 6.56 3.98 -9.39
C ARG A 138 5.51 2.99 -8.92
N VAL A 139 5.01 2.16 -9.82
CA VAL A 139 4.02 1.12 -9.48
C VAL A 139 4.65 -0.24 -9.76
N ALA A 140 4.52 -1.16 -8.81
CA ALA A 140 4.84 -2.56 -8.99
C ALA A 140 3.55 -3.37 -8.95
N TYR A 141 3.32 -4.21 -9.96
CA TYR A 141 2.21 -5.16 -9.93
C TYR A 141 2.68 -6.47 -9.30
N THR A 142 1.90 -6.92 -8.33
CA THR A 142 2.07 -8.17 -7.62
C THR A 142 0.79 -8.99 -7.75
N ASP A 143 0.81 -10.25 -7.31
CA ASP A 143 -0.39 -11.10 -7.30
C ASP A 143 -1.53 -10.48 -6.46
N ASP A 144 -1.18 -9.65 -5.46
CA ASP A 144 -2.11 -8.90 -4.61
C ASP A 144 -2.62 -7.58 -5.25
N GLY A 145 -2.24 -7.31 -6.50
CA GLY A 145 -2.60 -6.10 -7.24
C GLY A 145 -1.46 -5.08 -7.36
N ALA A 146 -1.82 -3.84 -7.68
CA ALA A 146 -0.88 -2.74 -7.91
C ALA A 146 -0.46 -2.07 -6.60
N SER A 147 0.85 -2.03 -6.33
CA SER A 147 1.45 -1.33 -5.19
C SER A 147 2.22 -0.11 -5.66
N SER A 148 1.91 1.07 -5.12
CA SER A 148 2.67 2.29 -5.39
C SER A 148 3.86 2.40 -4.44
N TRP A 149 5.06 2.56 -4.99
CA TRP A 149 6.34 2.60 -4.27
C TRP A 149 7.00 3.96 -4.50
N CYS A 150 7.57 4.57 -3.46
CA CYS A 150 8.30 5.83 -3.60
C CYS A 150 9.59 5.64 -4.41
N GLY A 151 9.91 6.60 -5.27
CA GLY A 151 11.14 6.64 -6.07
C GLY A 151 10.96 6.21 -7.52
N LYS A 152 11.88 6.69 -8.37
CA LYS A 152 12.06 6.26 -9.77
C LYS A 152 12.22 4.74 -9.91
N ILE A 153 11.79 4.19 -11.05
CA ILE A 153 12.13 2.81 -11.43
C ILE A 153 13.66 2.68 -11.46
N LYS A 154 14.21 1.51 -11.15
CA LYS A 154 15.67 1.26 -11.20
C LYS A 154 16.05 0.33 -12.34
N GLU A 155 17.32 0.34 -12.75
CA GLU A 155 17.83 -0.53 -13.84
C GLU A 155 17.61 -2.03 -13.55
N ASP A 156 17.77 -2.46 -12.30
CA ASP A 156 17.53 -3.84 -11.87
C ASP A 156 16.05 -4.21 -11.91
N GLU A 157 15.16 -3.27 -11.57
CA GLU A 157 13.71 -3.43 -11.70
C GLU A 157 13.29 -3.56 -13.17
N VAL A 158 13.89 -2.79 -14.08
CA VAL A 158 13.67 -2.95 -15.53
C VAL A 158 14.15 -4.31 -16.03
N ARG A 159 15.28 -4.81 -15.53
CA ARG A 159 15.71 -6.18 -15.86
C ARG A 159 14.72 -7.21 -15.34
N ASP A 160 14.18 -7.04 -14.14
CA ASP A 160 13.18 -7.95 -13.60
C ASP A 160 11.87 -7.88 -14.40
N HIS A 161 11.49 -6.70 -14.88
CA HIS A 161 10.37 -6.49 -15.80
C HIS A 161 10.53 -7.26 -17.11
N ILE A 162 11.60 -6.99 -17.85
CA ILE A 162 11.88 -7.60 -19.15
C ILE A 162 12.02 -9.13 -19.05
N ASN A 163 12.46 -9.63 -17.89
CA ASN A 163 12.59 -11.07 -17.64
C ASN A 163 11.30 -11.71 -17.10
N GLY A 164 10.18 -10.97 -17.07
CA GLY A 164 8.87 -11.46 -16.63
C GLY A 164 8.82 -11.87 -15.15
N LYS A 165 9.74 -11.38 -14.32
CA LYS A 165 9.76 -11.71 -12.88
C LYS A 165 8.79 -10.85 -12.08
N ARG A 166 8.57 -9.61 -12.50
CA ARG A 166 7.68 -8.64 -11.86
C ARG A 166 7.29 -7.57 -12.87
N ASP A 167 6.03 -7.16 -12.85
CA ASP A 167 5.57 -6.09 -13.72
C ASP A 167 5.69 -4.73 -13.05
N PHE A 168 6.14 -3.73 -13.80
CA PHE A 168 6.29 -2.37 -13.33
C PHE A 168 5.50 -1.41 -14.21
N ALA A 169 5.10 -0.31 -13.61
CA ALA A 169 4.47 0.83 -14.26
C ALA A 169 5.18 2.12 -13.85
N ARG A 170 5.23 3.06 -14.80
CA ARG A 170 5.79 4.39 -14.60
C ARG A 170 4.69 5.43 -14.52
N ARG A 171 4.87 6.45 -13.68
CA ARG A 171 4.02 7.65 -13.67
C ARG A 171 4.64 8.76 -14.50
N ALA A 172 3.79 9.71 -14.89
CA ALA A 172 4.19 10.85 -15.71
C ALA A 172 5.27 11.68 -15.02
N SER A 173 6.30 12.06 -15.77
CA SER A 173 7.18 13.17 -15.42
C SER A 173 6.88 14.38 -16.31
N GLU A 174 7.63 15.47 -16.18
CA GLU A 174 7.54 16.63 -17.07
C GLU A 174 7.76 16.25 -18.54
N LYS A 175 8.66 15.30 -18.80
CA LYS A 175 8.98 14.83 -20.14
C LYS A 175 8.65 13.36 -20.33
N THR A 176 8.46 12.94 -21.57
CA THR A 176 8.27 11.53 -21.92
C THR A 176 8.74 11.23 -23.34
N ARG A 177 9.15 9.98 -23.58
CA ARG A 177 9.39 9.44 -24.92
C ARG A 177 8.31 8.45 -25.37
N SER A 178 7.27 8.26 -24.56
CA SER A 178 6.14 7.42 -24.93
C SER A 178 4.85 7.87 -24.27
N ILE A 179 3.73 7.66 -24.93
CA ILE A 179 2.39 7.74 -24.36
C ILE A 179 1.59 6.51 -24.78
N THR A 180 0.46 6.29 -24.11
CA THR A 180 -0.38 5.12 -24.35
C THR A 180 -1.84 5.50 -24.33
N ILE A 181 -2.63 4.99 -25.28
CA ILE A 181 -4.10 4.94 -25.19
C ILE A 181 -4.45 3.59 -24.55
N ASP A 182 -5.21 3.62 -23.46
CA ASP A 182 -5.78 2.40 -22.88
C ASP A 182 -7.19 2.18 -23.45
N HIS A 183 -7.29 1.26 -24.42
CA HIS A 183 -8.56 0.88 -25.03
C HIS A 183 -9.07 -0.39 -24.36
N ASP A 184 -9.97 -0.24 -23.40
CA ASP A 184 -10.46 -1.32 -22.57
C ASP A 184 -11.85 -1.82 -22.98
N LEU A 185 -12.05 -3.13 -22.86
CA LEU A 185 -13.36 -3.77 -23.01
C LEU A 185 -14.14 -3.77 -21.69
N HIS A 186 -13.49 -4.09 -20.55
CA HIS A 186 -14.06 -4.13 -19.17
C HIS A 186 -15.52 -4.61 -19.02
N GLY A 187 -15.92 -5.66 -19.74
CA GLY A 187 -17.29 -6.21 -19.66
C GLY A 187 -18.33 -5.46 -20.50
N GLY A 188 -17.90 -4.45 -21.26
CA GLY A 188 -18.66 -3.78 -22.29
C GLY A 188 -18.90 -4.63 -23.54
N CYS A 189 -19.40 -3.98 -24.59
CA CYS A 189 -19.80 -4.66 -25.82
C CYS A 189 -18.60 -4.96 -26.74
N ARG A 190 -18.34 -6.24 -27.00
CA ARG A 190 -17.26 -6.67 -27.92
C ARG A 190 -17.38 -6.04 -29.31
N ASN A 191 -18.58 -5.93 -29.86
CA ASN A 191 -18.75 -5.37 -31.21
C ASN A 191 -18.37 -3.89 -31.25
N VAL A 192 -18.75 -3.12 -30.23
CA VAL A 192 -18.33 -1.71 -30.11
C VAL A 192 -16.82 -1.62 -29.94
N PHE A 193 -16.24 -2.45 -29.07
CA PHE A 193 -14.78 -2.52 -28.88
C PHE A 193 -14.03 -2.76 -30.19
N MET A 194 -14.51 -3.70 -31.02
CA MET A 194 -13.88 -4.03 -32.29
C MET A 194 -14.04 -2.92 -33.34
N LYS A 195 -15.20 -2.25 -33.40
CA LYS A 195 -15.40 -1.05 -34.25
C LYS A 195 -14.46 0.09 -33.83
N GLN A 196 -14.33 0.34 -32.53
CA GLN A 196 -13.41 1.34 -32.01
C GLN A 196 -11.95 0.96 -32.31
N LEU A 197 -11.59 -0.31 -32.16
CA LEU A 197 -10.27 -0.82 -32.51
C LEU A 197 -9.94 -0.61 -33.98
N GLU A 198 -10.88 -0.88 -34.89
CA GLU A 198 -10.73 -0.61 -36.33
C GLU A 198 -10.39 0.86 -36.60
N ILE A 199 -11.16 1.78 -36.03
CA ILE A 199 -10.94 3.22 -36.21
C ILE A 199 -9.59 3.66 -35.60
N LEU A 200 -9.21 3.15 -34.43
CA LEU A 200 -7.91 3.43 -33.83
C LEU A 200 -6.75 2.87 -34.69
N LEU A 201 -6.92 1.70 -35.28
CA LEU A 201 -5.96 1.17 -36.24
C LEU A 201 -5.88 2.06 -37.48
N ASP A 202 -7.00 2.62 -37.93
CA ASP A 202 -7.01 3.52 -39.07
C ASP A 202 -6.28 4.84 -38.84
N ASP A 203 -6.46 5.45 -37.67
CA ASP A 203 -5.83 6.74 -37.36
C ASP A 203 -4.37 6.63 -36.89
N PHE A 204 -4.04 5.58 -36.14
CA PHE A 204 -2.76 5.48 -35.43
C PHE A 204 -1.82 4.41 -36.00
N TRP A 205 -2.31 3.23 -36.38
CA TRP A 205 -1.45 2.07 -36.62
C TRP A 205 -0.44 2.27 -37.76
N GLY A 206 0.82 1.96 -37.49
CA GLY A 206 1.91 2.05 -38.47
C GLY A 206 2.36 3.47 -38.80
N THR A 207 1.71 4.49 -38.25
CA THR A 207 2.15 5.88 -38.34
C THR A 207 2.92 6.25 -37.07
N GLU A 208 3.88 7.17 -37.17
CA GLU A 208 4.52 7.80 -36.01
C GLU A 208 5.07 6.84 -34.94
N ALA A 209 5.44 5.61 -35.31
CA ALA A 209 5.87 4.54 -34.40
C ALA A 209 4.81 4.03 -33.38
N TRP A 210 3.51 4.18 -33.68
CA TRP A 210 2.44 3.52 -32.94
C TRP A 210 2.50 2.00 -33.08
N HIS A 211 2.32 1.29 -31.97
CA HIS A 211 2.25 -0.16 -31.90
C HIS A 211 1.35 -0.61 -30.74
N ILE A 212 1.07 -1.91 -30.61
CA ILE A 212 0.08 -2.42 -29.68
C ILE A 212 0.69 -3.39 -28.68
N GLN A 213 0.19 -3.36 -27.45
CA GLN A 213 0.40 -4.39 -26.45
C GLN A 213 -0.94 -4.96 -25.98
N ALA A 214 -1.10 -6.27 -26.05
CA ALA A 214 -2.33 -6.96 -25.65
C ALA A 214 -2.02 -8.22 -24.83
N LYS A 215 -2.95 -8.67 -23.98
CA LYS A 215 -2.78 -9.96 -23.29
C LYS A 215 -2.98 -11.12 -24.26
N GLN A 216 -2.15 -12.15 -24.16
CA GLN A 216 -2.32 -13.38 -24.97
C GLN A 216 -3.55 -14.19 -24.54
N LYS A 217 -3.84 -14.19 -23.23
CA LYS A 217 -4.96 -14.90 -22.61
C LYS A 217 -5.74 -13.94 -21.75
N ASN A 218 -7.04 -14.15 -21.64
CA ASN A 218 -7.92 -13.27 -20.86
C ASN A 218 -7.78 -11.81 -21.29
N ALA A 219 -7.76 -11.58 -22.61
CA ALA A 219 -7.72 -10.23 -23.17
C ALA A 219 -8.96 -9.44 -22.73
N ASN A 220 -8.72 -8.23 -22.23
CA ASN A 220 -9.77 -7.35 -21.70
C ASN A 220 -9.64 -5.92 -22.23
N GLY A 221 -8.75 -5.70 -23.20
CA GLY A 221 -8.34 -4.40 -23.70
C GLY A 221 -7.01 -4.51 -24.44
N VAL A 222 -6.62 -3.42 -25.07
CA VAL A 222 -5.34 -3.25 -25.77
C VAL A 222 -4.75 -1.89 -25.45
N HIS A 223 -3.43 -1.83 -25.35
CA HIS A 223 -2.71 -0.58 -25.20
C HIS A 223 -2.11 -0.19 -26.54
N PHE A 224 -2.48 0.98 -27.07
CA PHE A 224 -1.77 1.59 -28.19
C PHE A 224 -0.63 2.42 -27.62
N ILE A 225 0.60 2.18 -28.04
CA ILE A 225 1.79 2.82 -27.50
C ILE A 225 2.45 3.62 -28.61
N ASN A 226 2.62 4.92 -28.39
CA ASN A 226 3.43 5.77 -29.25
C ASN A 226 4.81 5.99 -28.64
N VAL A 227 5.85 6.04 -29.47
CA VAL A 227 7.23 6.26 -29.03
C VAL A 227 7.94 7.28 -29.91
N TRP A 228 8.76 8.12 -29.29
CA TRP A 228 9.56 9.13 -29.99
C TRP A 228 11.05 9.01 -29.68
N GLN A 229 11.87 9.36 -30.68
CA GLN A 229 13.32 9.42 -30.51
C GLN A 229 13.75 10.46 -29.48
N ASN A 230 13.12 11.64 -29.51
CA ASN A 230 13.40 12.76 -28.60
C ASN A 230 12.30 12.87 -27.54
N PRO A 231 12.64 13.28 -26.29
CA PRO A 231 11.63 13.49 -25.26
C PRO A 231 10.74 14.70 -25.58
N PHE A 232 9.44 14.54 -25.37
CA PHE A 232 8.41 15.58 -25.49
C PHE A 232 7.92 16.02 -24.11
N ASP A 233 7.36 17.22 -24.03
CA ASP A 233 6.58 17.64 -22.86
C ASP A 233 5.36 16.73 -22.71
N THR A 234 5.23 16.09 -21.55
CA THR A 234 4.20 15.07 -21.33
C THR A 234 2.80 15.65 -21.42
N ASN A 235 2.56 16.87 -20.91
CA ASN A 235 1.23 17.48 -20.93
C ASN A 235 0.83 17.87 -22.35
N LYS A 236 1.76 18.42 -23.13
CA LYS A 236 1.53 18.73 -24.56
C LYS A 236 1.26 17.47 -25.37
N ALA A 237 2.02 16.40 -25.15
CA ALA A 237 1.81 15.12 -25.81
C ALA A 237 0.41 14.54 -25.50
N ILE A 238 0.02 14.54 -24.22
CA ILE A 238 -1.32 14.09 -23.79
C ILE A 238 -2.42 14.97 -24.37
N ALA A 239 -2.27 16.30 -24.34
CA ALA A 239 -3.27 17.23 -24.87
C ALA A 239 -3.44 17.07 -26.38
N GLY A 240 -2.34 16.95 -27.14
CA GLY A 240 -2.39 16.72 -28.59
C GLY A 240 -3.07 15.41 -28.94
N LEU A 241 -2.76 14.32 -28.22
CA LEU A 241 -3.43 13.04 -28.40
C LEU A 241 -4.92 13.12 -28.03
N ARG A 242 -5.27 13.82 -26.95
CA ARG A 242 -6.67 14.02 -26.54
C ARG A 242 -7.47 14.73 -27.62
N GLN A 243 -6.91 15.76 -28.26
CA GLN A 243 -7.57 16.47 -29.36
C GLN A 243 -7.81 15.54 -30.57
N ARG A 244 -6.83 14.70 -30.93
CA ARG A 244 -7.04 13.67 -31.97
C ARG A 244 -8.17 12.72 -31.61
N LEU A 245 -8.21 12.22 -30.37
CA LEU A 245 -9.29 11.34 -29.92
C LEU A 245 -10.67 12.03 -29.91
N ILE A 246 -10.76 13.31 -29.53
CA ILE A 246 -11.98 14.11 -29.63
C ILE A 246 -12.47 14.19 -31.08
N SER A 247 -11.55 14.46 -32.03
CA SER A 247 -11.91 14.53 -33.45
C SER A 247 -12.44 13.20 -34.01
N LEU A 248 -12.04 12.06 -33.42
CA LEU A 248 -12.62 10.76 -33.77
C LEU A 248 -14.07 10.62 -33.28
N ASP A 249 -14.40 11.11 -32.08
CA ASP A 249 -15.80 11.13 -31.63
C ASP A 249 -16.65 12.08 -32.50
N GLU A 250 -16.11 13.22 -32.92
CA GLU A 250 -16.78 14.14 -33.85
C GLU A 250 -17.02 13.50 -35.23
N LYS A 251 -16.06 12.69 -35.71
CA LYS A 251 -16.16 11.96 -36.98
C LYS A 251 -17.10 10.75 -36.90
N TYR A 252 -17.21 10.11 -35.73
CA TYR A 252 -17.99 8.89 -35.51
C TYR A 252 -18.96 9.04 -34.31
N PRO A 253 -19.88 10.02 -34.32
CA PRO A 253 -20.69 10.38 -33.15
C PRO A 253 -21.65 9.28 -32.72
N GLU A 254 -22.16 8.50 -33.68
CA GLU A 254 -23.06 7.37 -33.38
C GLU A 254 -22.33 6.23 -32.66
N LEU A 255 -21.05 5.99 -32.97
CA LEU A 255 -20.25 4.99 -32.26
C LEU A 255 -19.89 5.46 -30.85
N ALA A 256 -19.62 6.75 -30.65
CA ALA A 256 -19.40 7.34 -29.34
C ALA A 256 -20.63 7.14 -28.43
N LYS A 257 -21.83 7.49 -28.93
CA LYS A 257 -23.10 7.23 -28.23
C LYS A 257 -23.33 5.74 -27.97
N GLU A 258 -23.02 4.88 -28.96
CA GLU A 258 -23.14 3.43 -28.80
C GLU A 258 -22.23 2.93 -27.67
N ALA A 259 -20.97 3.38 -27.61
CA ALA A 259 -20.02 3.03 -26.55
C ALA A 259 -20.52 3.43 -25.16
N GLU A 260 -20.96 4.68 -25.00
CA GLU A 260 -21.51 5.18 -23.74
C GLU A 260 -22.75 4.39 -23.30
N SER A 261 -23.63 4.03 -24.25
CA SER A 261 -24.81 3.19 -23.98
C SER A 261 -24.47 1.77 -23.50
N LYS A 262 -23.25 1.32 -23.81
CA LYS A 262 -22.69 0.02 -23.42
C LYS A 262 -21.71 0.11 -22.26
N ASP A 263 -21.70 1.23 -21.53
CA ASP A 263 -20.81 1.51 -20.40
C ASP A 263 -19.32 1.38 -20.76
N MET A 264 -18.99 1.77 -22.00
CA MET A 264 -17.63 1.87 -22.50
C MET A 264 -17.25 3.33 -22.71
N HIS A 265 -15.95 3.61 -22.68
CA HIS A 265 -15.44 4.93 -23.06
C HIS A 265 -15.61 5.18 -24.56
N SER A 266 -16.12 6.36 -24.91
CA SER A 266 -15.94 6.96 -26.23
C SER A 266 -14.45 7.25 -26.52
N PHE A 267 -14.07 7.60 -27.74
CA PHE A 267 -12.66 7.92 -28.03
C PHE A 267 -12.17 9.08 -27.16
N ALA A 268 -12.95 10.16 -27.05
CA ALA A 268 -12.59 11.35 -26.27
C ALA A 268 -12.41 11.06 -24.78
N SER A 269 -13.04 10.00 -24.24
CA SER A 269 -12.97 9.62 -22.83
C SER A 269 -11.98 8.48 -22.53
N MET A 270 -11.32 7.89 -23.53
CA MET A 270 -10.30 6.86 -23.31
C MET A 270 -9.15 7.36 -22.42
N GLU A 271 -8.60 6.51 -21.57
CA GLU A 271 -7.48 6.90 -20.71
C GLU A 271 -6.20 7.11 -21.55
N ILE A 272 -5.48 8.19 -21.27
CA ILE A 272 -4.16 8.44 -21.84
C ILE A 272 -3.13 8.36 -20.71
N LEU A 273 -2.13 7.51 -20.90
CA LEU A 273 -1.09 7.19 -19.92
C LEU A 273 0.31 7.59 -20.43
N PRO A 274 1.27 7.85 -19.53
CA PRO A 274 1.11 7.89 -18.07
C PRO A 274 0.45 9.18 -17.58
N THR A 275 -0.15 9.15 -16.38
CA THR A 275 -0.55 10.37 -15.64
C THR A 275 0.21 10.46 -14.31
N LYS A 276 0.02 11.55 -13.55
CA LYS A 276 0.62 11.67 -12.18
C LYS A 276 -0.03 10.70 -11.19
N GLY A 277 -1.32 10.38 -11.37
CA GLY A 277 -2.09 9.48 -10.51
C GLY A 277 -1.93 8.01 -10.90
N ASN A 278 -2.02 7.73 -12.20
CA ASN A 278 -2.05 6.37 -12.73
C ASN A 278 -0.75 6.02 -13.45
N GLY A 279 -0.23 4.83 -13.15
CA GLY A 279 1.00 4.34 -13.75
C GLY A 279 0.71 3.64 -15.09
N MET A 280 1.43 4.03 -16.14
CA MET A 280 1.50 3.29 -17.40
C MET A 280 2.33 2.02 -17.20
N ARG A 281 1.70 0.85 -17.36
CA ARG A 281 2.44 -0.42 -17.35
C ARG A 281 3.47 -0.40 -18.48
N LEU A 282 4.70 -0.80 -18.15
CA LEU A 282 5.78 -0.82 -19.12
C LEU A 282 5.51 -1.88 -20.22
N PRO A 283 5.97 -1.65 -21.46
CA PRO A 283 5.93 -2.65 -22.52
C PRO A 283 6.69 -3.92 -22.10
N LEU A 284 6.37 -5.06 -22.73
CA LEU A 284 6.94 -6.39 -22.37
C LEU A 284 6.53 -6.91 -20.98
N ALA A 285 5.47 -6.37 -20.38
CA ALA A 285 4.87 -6.92 -19.17
C ALA A 285 4.50 -8.40 -19.32
N SER A 286 4.61 -9.14 -18.22
CA SER A 286 4.24 -10.54 -18.13
C SER A 286 2.79 -10.76 -18.60
N SER A 287 2.53 -11.88 -19.27
CA SER A 287 1.24 -12.25 -19.92
C SER A 287 0.79 -11.41 -21.12
N ARG A 288 1.54 -10.36 -21.47
CA ARG A 288 1.24 -9.52 -22.64
C ARG A 288 2.20 -9.80 -23.79
N THR A 289 1.77 -9.49 -24.99
CA THR A 289 2.53 -9.60 -26.24
C THR A 289 2.45 -8.28 -26.97
N MET A 290 3.59 -7.88 -27.52
CA MET A 290 3.66 -6.75 -28.43
C MET A 290 3.19 -7.22 -29.81
N LEU A 291 2.26 -6.49 -30.42
CA LEU A 291 1.90 -6.64 -31.83
C LEU A 291 2.65 -5.52 -32.54
N ILE A 292 3.63 -5.91 -33.36
CA ILE A 292 4.54 -5.00 -34.09
C ILE A 292 4.51 -5.34 -35.58
N ASP A 293 5.59 -5.84 -36.18
CA ASP A 293 5.58 -6.46 -37.52
C ASP A 293 4.88 -7.83 -37.52
N GLN A 294 4.95 -8.51 -36.39
CA GLN A 294 4.24 -9.75 -36.06
C GLN A 294 4.03 -9.81 -34.53
N PRO A 295 3.28 -10.78 -34.00
CA PRO A 295 3.23 -10.99 -32.55
C PRO A 295 4.63 -11.32 -32.04
N LEU A 296 5.15 -10.51 -31.13
CA LEU A 296 6.50 -10.65 -30.60
C LEU A 296 6.68 -12.02 -29.92
N GLN A 297 7.61 -12.80 -30.43
CA GLN A 297 7.88 -14.15 -29.95
C GLN A 297 8.56 -14.13 -28.59
N GLN A 298 8.37 -15.22 -27.85
CA GLN A 298 9.17 -15.50 -26.66
C GLN A 298 10.52 -16.10 -27.07
N VAL A 299 11.54 -15.83 -26.28
CA VAL A 299 12.88 -16.38 -26.44
C VAL A 299 13.35 -17.02 -25.15
N THR A 300 14.09 -18.13 -25.26
CA THR A 300 14.70 -18.78 -24.10
C THR A 300 15.88 -17.96 -23.59
N TYR A 301 15.78 -17.39 -22.39
CA TYR A 301 16.88 -16.73 -21.69
C TYR A 301 17.07 -17.34 -20.30
N ARG A 302 18.28 -17.86 -20.04
CA ARG A 302 18.63 -18.54 -18.78
C ARG A 302 17.61 -19.63 -18.39
N LYS A 303 17.24 -20.48 -19.35
CA LYS A 303 16.29 -21.60 -19.20
C LYS A 303 14.85 -21.17 -18.87
N ARG A 304 14.46 -19.95 -19.24
CA ARG A 304 13.10 -19.43 -19.09
C ARG A 304 12.65 -18.76 -20.37
N GLU A 305 11.38 -18.92 -20.71
CA GLU A 305 10.75 -18.15 -21.78
C GLU A 305 10.49 -16.73 -21.28
N VAL A 306 11.00 -15.75 -22.02
CA VAL A 306 10.84 -14.32 -21.75
C VAL A 306 10.54 -13.59 -23.05
N GLN A 307 9.98 -12.39 -22.98
CA GLN A 307 9.77 -11.57 -24.17
C GLN A 307 11.12 -11.19 -24.82
N ASP A 308 11.15 -11.14 -26.16
CA ASP A 308 12.33 -10.74 -26.91
C ASP A 308 12.55 -9.22 -26.90
N VAL A 309 13.22 -8.73 -25.86
CA VAL A 309 13.60 -7.31 -25.78
C VAL A 309 14.53 -6.88 -26.91
N VAL A 310 15.32 -7.79 -27.50
CA VAL A 310 16.25 -7.42 -28.58
C VAL A 310 15.46 -7.15 -29.85
N GLY A 311 14.61 -8.09 -30.25
CA GLY A 311 13.68 -7.91 -31.38
C GLY A 311 12.81 -6.66 -31.21
N TYR A 312 12.22 -6.49 -30.03
CA TYR A 312 11.38 -5.33 -29.74
C TYR A 312 12.13 -3.99 -29.86
N MET A 313 13.31 -3.85 -29.27
CA MET A 313 14.04 -2.58 -29.33
C MET A 313 14.62 -2.29 -30.72
N ASN A 314 15.00 -3.32 -31.48
CA ASN A 314 15.36 -3.15 -32.88
C ASN A 314 14.18 -2.60 -33.69
N TRP A 315 12.99 -3.14 -33.47
CA TRP A 315 11.76 -2.63 -34.09
C TRP A 315 11.48 -1.19 -33.67
N VAL A 316 11.52 -0.85 -32.37
CA VAL A 316 11.29 0.52 -31.87
C VAL A 316 12.24 1.52 -32.51
N LEU A 317 13.53 1.18 -32.61
CA LEU A 317 14.54 2.06 -33.22
C LEU A 317 14.34 2.27 -34.72
N ALA A 318 13.84 1.26 -35.43
CA ALA A 318 13.44 1.39 -36.83
C ALA A 318 12.14 2.21 -36.96
N ALA A 319 11.18 2.01 -36.05
CA ALA A 319 9.87 2.65 -36.10
C ALA A 319 9.97 4.16 -35.90
N VAL A 320 10.78 4.63 -34.93
CA VAL A 320 11.01 6.07 -34.73
C VAL A 320 11.76 6.76 -35.89
N LYS A 321 12.32 5.97 -36.82
CA LYS A 321 12.95 6.45 -38.06
C LYS A 321 12.04 6.30 -39.28
N GLY A 322 10.82 5.78 -39.12
CA GLY A 322 9.91 5.48 -40.22
C GLY A 322 10.37 4.29 -41.09
N GLN A 323 11.17 3.38 -40.53
CA GLN A 323 11.79 2.26 -41.25
C GLN A 323 11.26 0.88 -40.82
N ALA A 324 10.41 0.82 -39.80
CA ALA A 324 9.86 -0.46 -39.33
C ALA A 324 8.73 -0.95 -40.23
N SER A 325 8.71 -2.26 -40.50
CA SER A 325 7.52 -2.93 -40.99
C SER A 325 6.47 -3.05 -39.89
N VAL A 326 5.20 -3.14 -40.28
CA VAL A 326 4.08 -3.35 -39.36
C VAL A 326 3.18 -4.47 -39.84
N MET A 327 2.60 -5.17 -38.88
CA MET A 327 1.60 -6.21 -39.12
C MET A 327 0.40 -5.60 -39.85
N PRO A 328 -0.19 -6.26 -40.86
CA PRO A 328 -1.39 -5.76 -41.50
C PRO A 328 -2.53 -5.55 -40.50
N LYS A 329 -3.29 -4.45 -40.63
CA LYS A 329 -4.39 -4.08 -39.69
C LYS A 329 -5.37 -5.23 -39.47
N GLY A 330 -5.78 -5.92 -40.54
CA GLY A 330 -6.69 -7.07 -40.45
C GLY A 330 -6.12 -8.24 -39.65
N GLU A 331 -4.81 -8.48 -39.71
CA GLU A 331 -4.16 -9.52 -38.89
C GLU A 331 -4.10 -9.11 -37.41
N VAL A 332 -3.86 -7.82 -37.12
CA VAL A 332 -3.93 -7.29 -35.76
C VAL A 332 -5.32 -7.46 -35.17
N GLN A 333 -6.37 -7.10 -35.92
CA GLN A 333 -7.77 -7.29 -35.50
C GLN A 333 -8.09 -8.77 -35.27
N ALA A 334 -7.72 -9.66 -36.20
CA ALA A 334 -7.96 -11.09 -36.07
C ALA A 334 -7.25 -11.69 -34.85
N TRP A 335 -6.02 -11.24 -34.56
CA TRP A 335 -5.29 -11.67 -33.37
C TRP A 335 -6.01 -11.24 -32.07
N ILE A 336 -6.45 -9.97 -32.00
CA ILE A 336 -7.16 -9.44 -30.83
C ILE A 336 -8.51 -10.13 -30.65
N GLU A 337 -9.27 -10.30 -31.73
CA GLU A 337 -10.57 -10.99 -31.70
C GLU A 337 -10.43 -12.45 -31.22
N LYS A 338 -9.40 -13.16 -31.69
CA LYS A 338 -9.07 -14.52 -31.23
C LYS A 338 -8.79 -14.53 -29.72
N ALA A 339 -8.01 -13.59 -29.21
CA ALA A 339 -7.69 -13.49 -27.78
C ALA A 339 -8.94 -13.19 -26.92
N LEU A 340 -9.85 -12.34 -27.41
CA LEU A 340 -11.15 -12.05 -26.77
C LEU A 340 -12.07 -13.28 -26.77
N LYS A 341 -12.23 -13.97 -27.90
CA LYS A 341 -13.03 -15.21 -28.00
C LYS A 341 -12.51 -16.31 -27.08
N GLN A 342 -11.20 -16.44 -26.95
CA GLN A 342 -10.60 -17.40 -26.02
C GLN A 342 -11.00 -17.10 -24.58
N ARG A 343 -10.98 -15.83 -24.17
CA ARG A 343 -11.45 -15.42 -22.83
C ARG A 343 -12.90 -15.80 -22.59
N GLU A 344 -13.80 -15.47 -23.53
CA GLU A 344 -15.23 -15.79 -23.39
C GLU A 344 -15.46 -17.30 -23.23
N LYS A 345 -14.68 -18.12 -23.95
CA LYS A 345 -14.71 -19.58 -23.82
C LYS A 345 -14.25 -20.03 -22.43
N GLU A 346 -13.16 -19.46 -21.92
CA GLU A 346 -12.65 -19.74 -20.57
C GLU A 346 -13.66 -19.32 -19.48
N GLU A 347 -14.30 -18.16 -19.61
CA GLU A 347 -15.34 -17.67 -18.70
C GLU A 347 -16.61 -18.55 -18.72
N ARG A 348 -17.07 -18.96 -19.90
CA ARG A 348 -18.21 -19.91 -20.03
C ARG A 348 -17.90 -21.23 -19.34
N ASN A 349 -16.72 -21.80 -19.58
CA ASN A 349 -16.31 -23.05 -18.94
C ASN A 349 -16.24 -22.93 -17.40
N LEU A 350 -15.75 -21.80 -16.89
CA LEU A 350 -15.75 -21.53 -15.44
C LEU A 350 -17.18 -21.41 -14.88
N SER A 351 -18.07 -20.70 -15.58
CA SER A 351 -19.46 -20.56 -15.16
C SER A 351 -20.22 -21.89 -15.13
N SER A 352 -19.95 -22.80 -16.07
CA SER A 352 -20.56 -24.15 -16.09
C SER A 352 -20.08 -25.04 -14.95
N ILE A 353 -18.88 -24.81 -14.42
CA ILE A 353 -18.35 -25.55 -13.27
C ILE A 353 -18.93 -25.03 -11.94
N LEU A 354 -19.12 -23.71 -11.84
CA LEU A 354 -19.58 -23.05 -10.61
C LEU A 354 -21.11 -23.13 -10.40
N HIS A 355 -21.87 -23.47 -11.44
CA HIS A 355 -23.29 -23.77 -11.36
C HIS A 355 -23.54 -25.20 -11.84
N PRO A 356 -23.17 -26.24 -11.06
CA PRO A 356 -23.61 -27.58 -11.37
C PRO A 356 -25.13 -27.59 -11.23
N HIS A 357 -25.81 -27.91 -12.34
CA HIS A 357 -27.25 -28.10 -12.38
C HIS A 357 -27.71 -28.90 -11.15
N GLN A 358 -28.44 -28.23 -10.27
CA GLN A 358 -29.47 -28.90 -9.50
C GLN A 358 -30.49 -29.47 -10.49
N SER A 359 -31.01 -30.65 -10.18
CA SER A 359 -32.04 -31.44 -10.88
C SER A 359 -31.62 -32.19 -12.17
N THR A 360 -31.16 -33.43 -11.99
CA THR A 360 -31.93 -34.65 -12.32
C THR A 360 -31.40 -35.83 -11.48
N PRO A 361 -32.26 -36.69 -10.89
CA PRO A 361 -31.80 -37.92 -10.26
C PRO A 361 -31.40 -38.89 -11.37
N SER A 362 -30.15 -39.35 -11.38
CA SER A 362 -29.74 -40.45 -12.24
C SER A 362 -29.16 -41.59 -11.41
N PRO A 363 -29.42 -42.84 -11.85
CA PRO A 363 -29.46 -44.00 -10.98
C PRO A 363 -28.05 -44.49 -10.64
N GLU A 364 -27.97 -45.08 -9.45
CA GLU A 364 -26.82 -45.79 -8.90
C GLU A 364 -26.20 -46.75 -9.92
N LYS A 365 -24.87 -46.70 -10.08
CA LYS A 365 -24.03 -47.81 -10.56
C LYS A 365 -22.54 -47.53 -10.26
N PRO A 366 -21.68 -48.58 -10.25
CA PRO A 366 -21.05 -49.02 -9.02
C PRO A 366 -19.56 -48.69 -8.95
N VAL A 367 -19.06 -48.82 -7.72
CA VAL A 367 -17.67 -48.69 -7.28
C VAL A 367 -16.71 -49.50 -8.15
N SER A 368 -15.70 -48.83 -8.73
CA SER A 368 -14.52 -49.50 -9.27
C SER A 368 -13.27 -48.97 -8.57
N ASN A 369 -12.62 -49.86 -7.83
CA ASN A 369 -11.32 -49.66 -7.22
C ASN A 369 -10.23 -49.65 -8.29
N LYS A 370 -9.43 -48.58 -8.39
CA LYS A 370 -8.11 -48.64 -8.99
C LYS A 370 -7.08 -47.88 -8.15
N ALA A 371 -6.07 -48.65 -7.73
CA ALA A 371 -4.98 -48.28 -6.87
C ALA A 371 -4.10 -47.16 -7.47
N ALA A 372 -3.71 -46.21 -6.62
CA ALA A 372 -2.77 -45.15 -6.93
C ALA A 372 -1.33 -45.54 -6.53
N ALA A 373 -0.40 -45.38 -7.46
CA ALA A 373 1.04 -45.49 -7.23
C ALA A 373 1.60 -44.25 -6.49
N PRO A 374 2.72 -44.38 -5.74
CA PRO A 374 3.20 -43.31 -4.87
C PRO A 374 4.03 -42.30 -5.65
N LYS A 375 3.69 -41.01 -5.54
CA LYS A 375 4.58 -39.90 -5.90
C LYS A 375 5.16 -39.27 -4.65
N THR A 376 6.42 -39.57 -4.42
CA THR A 376 7.33 -38.88 -3.51
C THR A 376 7.60 -37.45 -4.01
N GLY A 377 7.69 -36.50 -3.08
CA GLY A 377 8.53 -35.32 -3.27
C GLY A 377 7.91 -33.95 -3.07
N LYS A 378 8.23 -33.39 -1.89
CA LYS A 378 8.43 -31.96 -1.57
C LYS A 378 7.20 -31.16 -1.13
N GLN A 379 6.85 -31.37 0.14
CA GLN A 379 6.16 -30.38 0.97
C GLN A 379 6.93 -29.04 0.95
N LYS A 380 6.37 -28.04 0.26
CA LYS A 380 6.75 -26.64 0.45
C LYS A 380 6.10 -26.13 1.73
N GLN A 381 6.94 -25.53 2.56
CA GLN A 381 6.62 -24.93 3.86
C GLN A 381 5.38 -24.03 3.79
N LYS A 382 4.39 -24.36 4.63
CA LYS A 382 3.27 -23.49 5.01
C LYS A 382 3.83 -22.18 5.58
N ARG A 383 3.62 -21.06 4.89
CA ARG A 383 3.68 -19.73 5.50
C ARG A 383 2.25 -19.25 5.79
N LYS A 384 2.03 -18.92 7.06
CA LYS A 384 0.78 -18.42 7.64
C LYS A 384 0.35 -17.15 6.90
N ALA A 385 -0.90 -17.11 6.45
CA ALA A 385 -1.50 -15.88 5.92
C ALA A 385 -1.99 -15.04 7.11
N ASP A 386 -1.50 -13.82 7.22
CA ASP A 386 -1.90 -12.85 8.24
C ASP A 386 -3.04 -11.97 7.72
N PHE A 387 -4.20 -12.06 8.37
CA PHE A 387 -5.30 -11.11 8.26
C PHE A 387 -5.73 -10.69 9.67
N LYS A 388 -5.44 -9.44 10.05
CA LYS A 388 -5.89 -8.83 11.31
C LYS A 388 -6.77 -7.60 11.05
N GLY A 389 -8.09 -7.83 11.16
CA GLY A 389 -9.10 -6.94 11.77
C GLY A 389 -9.31 -5.53 11.21
N MET A 390 -10.48 -5.29 10.61
CA MET A 390 -11.01 -3.97 10.26
C MET A 390 -11.04 -3.03 11.48
N LYS A 391 -10.51 -1.81 11.33
CA LYS A 391 -10.66 -0.71 12.28
C LYS A 391 -10.99 0.58 11.54
N GLY A 392 -11.97 1.36 12.03
CA GLY A 392 -12.19 2.80 11.84
C GLY A 392 -12.37 3.38 10.43
N LYS A 393 -11.83 2.77 9.37
CA LYS A 393 -11.95 3.28 8.00
C LYS A 393 -13.30 2.89 7.39
N SER A 394 -13.75 1.65 7.57
CA SER A 394 -15.09 1.22 7.12
C SER A 394 -16.21 1.94 7.86
N TRP A 395 -16.14 2.09 9.20
CA TRP A 395 -17.12 2.90 9.95
C TRP A 395 -17.11 4.35 9.51
N LYS A 396 -15.93 4.99 9.46
CA LYS A 396 -15.81 6.38 8.99
C LYS A 396 -16.33 6.52 7.56
N GLN A 397 -16.04 5.58 6.67
CA GLN A 397 -16.55 5.57 5.29
C GLN A 397 -18.08 5.40 5.25
N ILE A 398 -18.65 4.52 6.08
CA ILE A 398 -20.10 4.32 6.18
C ILE A 398 -20.79 5.55 6.76
N THR A 399 -20.25 6.16 7.82
CA THR A 399 -20.81 7.38 8.40
C THR A 399 -20.59 8.59 7.52
N GLN A 400 -19.43 8.74 6.86
CA GLN A 400 -19.16 9.84 5.93
C GLN A 400 -20.06 9.76 4.69
N ALA A 401 -20.28 8.54 4.19
CA ALA A 401 -21.23 8.32 3.09
C ALA A 401 -22.62 8.82 3.44
N LEU A 402 -23.10 8.50 4.63
CA LEU A 402 -24.48 8.79 5.02
C LEU A 402 -24.66 10.16 5.68
N SER A 403 -23.56 10.89 5.93
CA SER A 403 -23.57 12.30 6.36
C SER A 403 -23.28 13.28 5.22
N GLY A 404 -23.08 12.79 3.98
CA GLY A 404 -22.84 13.63 2.80
C GLY A 404 -21.39 14.05 2.58
N GLU A 405 -20.44 13.52 3.36
CA GLU A 405 -19.00 13.81 3.22
C GLU A 405 -18.28 12.83 2.28
N MET A 406 -18.94 12.44 1.19
CA MET A 406 -18.45 11.37 0.32
C MET A 406 -17.58 11.89 -0.83
N GLN A 407 -16.61 11.09 -1.26
CA GLN A 407 -15.94 11.31 -2.55
C GLN A 407 -16.82 10.75 -3.68
N ALA A 408 -16.84 11.42 -4.83
CA ALA A 408 -17.50 10.92 -6.05
C ALA A 408 -17.09 9.46 -6.35
N ASP A 409 -18.03 8.68 -6.88
CA ASP A 409 -17.88 7.27 -7.31
C ASP A 409 -17.56 6.25 -6.22
N SER A 410 -17.85 6.55 -4.95
CA SER A 410 -17.56 5.63 -3.84
C SER A 410 -18.76 4.79 -3.35
N ILE A 411 -19.92 4.90 -4.01
CA ILE A 411 -21.17 4.24 -3.59
C ILE A 411 -21.08 2.71 -3.57
N ASP A 412 -20.43 2.08 -4.56
CA ASP A 412 -20.35 0.62 -4.64
C ASP A 412 -19.48 0.03 -3.54
N HIS A 413 -18.41 0.75 -3.19
CA HIS A 413 -17.56 0.38 -2.07
C HIS A 413 -18.35 0.38 -0.76
N TRP A 414 -19.21 1.40 -0.56
CA TRP A 414 -20.07 1.49 0.61
C TRP A 414 -21.16 0.40 0.64
N ILE A 415 -21.86 0.18 -0.47
CA ILE A 415 -22.87 -0.90 -0.61
C ILE A 415 -22.26 -2.25 -0.25
N ASN A 416 -21.10 -2.56 -0.81
CA ASN A 416 -20.40 -3.81 -0.55
C ASN A 416 -20.01 -3.94 0.94
N GLN A 417 -19.51 -2.86 1.56
CA GLN A 417 -19.15 -2.89 2.98
C GLN A 417 -20.36 -3.11 3.90
N LEU A 418 -21.51 -2.49 3.63
CA LEU A 418 -22.72 -2.73 4.43
C LEU A 418 -23.29 -4.14 4.22
N ALA A 419 -23.37 -4.59 2.97
CA ALA A 419 -23.87 -5.91 2.63
C ALA A 419 -23.12 -7.04 3.36
N LEU A 420 -21.82 -6.89 3.62
CA LEU A 420 -21.04 -7.88 4.38
C LEU A 420 -21.57 -8.14 5.79
N TYR A 421 -22.27 -7.18 6.40
CA TYR A 421 -22.79 -7.31 7.77
C TYR A 421 -24.28 -7.64 7.83
N THR A 422 -25.00 -7.62 6.71
CA THR A 422 -26.44 -7.87 6.70
C THR A 422 -26.84 -9.25 7.23
N PRO A 423 -26.07 -10.35 7.01
CA PRO A 423 -26.44 -11.66 7.55
C PRO A 423 -26.40 -11.75 9.08
N PHE A 424 -25.78 -10.77 9.77
CA PHE A 424 -25.75 -10.74 11.24
C PHE A 424 -26.92 -9.97 11.86
N LYS A 425 -27.69 -9.22 11.04
CA LYS A 425 -28.79 -8.37 11.48
C LYS A 425 -30.15 -8.83 10.96
N PHE A 426 -30.21 -9.22 9.68
CA PHE A 426 -31.45 -9.51 8.98
C PHE A 426 -31.62 -11.02 8.80
N ALA A 427 -32.86 -11.49 8.88
CA ALA A 427 -33.17 -12.90 8.71
C ALA A 427 -33.16 -13.29 7.23
N THR A 428 -33.55 -12.35 6.35
CA THR A 428 -33.68 -12.60 4.91
C THR A 428 -32.85 -11.62 4.07
N PRO A 429 -32.41 -12.03 2.86
CA PRO A 429 -31.78 -11.13 1.90
C PRO A 429 -32.67 -9.93 1.52
N ASP A 430 -33.99 -10.11 1.44
CA ASP A 430 -34.90 -9.05 1.00
C ASP A 430 -35.03 -7.93 2.04
N GLU A 431 -35.07 -8.26 3.33
CA GLU A 431 -35.00 -7.27 4.43
C GLU A 431 -33.71 -6.44 4.36
N ALA A 432 -32.58 -7.11 4.09
CA ALA A 432 -31.29 -6.48 3.96
C ALA A 432 -31.20 -5.55 2.73
N VAL A 433 -31.73 -5.99 1.59
CA VAL A 433 -31.83 -5.16 0.37
C VAL A 433 -32.67 -3.92 0.64
N ALA A 434 -33.87 -4.09 1.23
CA ALA A 434 -34.77 -2.97 1.55
C ALA A 434 -34.12 -1.95 2.49
N CYS A 435 -33.36 -2.41 3.49
CA CYS A 435 -32.62 -1.53 4.40
C CYS A 435 -31.55 -0.71 3.68
N ILE A 436 -30.71 -1.33 2.84
CA ILE A 436 -29.65 -0.63 2.11
C ILE A 436 -30.23 0.30 1.05
N GLU A 437 -31.30 -0.09 0.36
CA GLU A 437 -32.02 0.77 -0.60
C GLU A 437 -32.55 2.03 0.09
N LYS A 438 -33.19 1.88 1.25
CA LYS A 438 -33.63 3.02 2.07
C LYS A 438 -32.47 3.96 2.42
N PHE A 439 -31.30 3.43 2.77
CA PHE A 439 -30.12 4.26 3.04
C PHE A 439 -29.61 5.02 1.83
N VAL A 440 -29.67 4.43 0.63
CA VAL A 440 -29.29 5.09 -0.63
C VAL A 440 -30.27 6.22 -0.95
N ASP A 441 -31.57 5.98 -0.76
CA ASP A 441 -32.61 6.97 -1.04
C ASP A 441 -32.57 8.16 -0.07
N GLU A 442 -32.12 7.92 1.16
CA GLU A 442 -31.94 8.94 2.21
C GLU A 442 -30.53 9.57 2.20
N LEU A 443 -29.75 9.42 1.13
CA LEU A 443 -28.45 10.09 1.02
C LEU A 443 -28.66 11.62 0.91
N PRO A 444 -27.93 12.44 1.69
CA PRO A 444 -28.08 13.89 1.64
C PRO A 444 -27.53 14.52 0.36
N ASP A 445 -26.61 13.83 -0.33
CA ASP A 445 -26.08 14.23 -1.63
C ASP A 445 -26.07 13.03 -2.58
N GLN A 446 -26.79 13.13 -3.70
CA GLN A 446 -26.83 12.10 -4.73
C GLN A 446 -25.64 12.19 -5.71
N SER A 447 -24.87 13.29 -5.72
CA SER A 447 -23.68 13.49 -6.56
C SER A 447 -22.52 12.55 -6.26
N VAL A 448 -22.62 11.81 -5.16
CA VAL A 448 -21.68 10.76 -4.75
C VAL A 448 -21.64 9.56 -5.72
N SER A 449 -22.56 9.51 -6.69
CA SER A 449 -22.63 8.50 -7.73
C SER A 449 -23.29 9.09 -8.98
N ASP A 450 -22.57 9.07 -10.10
CA ASP A 450 -23.13 9.44 -11.41
C ASP A 450 -24.38 8.62 -11.75
N ARG A 451 -24.49 7.39 -11.26
CA ARG A 451 -25.69 6.57 -11.46
C ARG A 451 -26.92 7.06 -10.69
N LEU A 452 -26.74 7.78 -9.59
CA LEU A 452 -27.87 8.38 -8.87
C LEU A 452 -28.31 9.67 -9.57
N THR A 453 -27.36 10.56 -9.89
CA THR A 453 -27.63 11.82 -10.60
C THR A 453 -28.15 11.62 -12.02
N SER A 454 -27.70 10.58 -12.73
CA SER A 454 -28.16 10.26 -14.08
C SER A 454 -29.45 9.43 -14.13
N GLY A 455 -30.21 9.31 -13.02
CA GLY A 455 -31.45 8.54 -12.96
C GLY A 455 -31.30 7.02 -13.10
N LYS A 456 -30.08 6.47 -13.04
CA LYS A 456 -29.78 5.02 -13.15
C LYS A 456 -29.91 4.29 -11.79
N ARG A 457 -30.86 4.69 -10.93
CA ARG A 457 -31.08 4.12 -9.58
C ARG A 457 -31.32 2.61 -9.57
N ALA A 458 -31.94 2.07 -10.63
CA ALA A 458 -32.15 0.63 -10.81
C ALA A 458 -30.85 -0.18 -10.86
N ARG A 459 -29.75 0.40 -11.39
CA ARG A 459 -28.44 -0.27 -11.40
C ARG A 459 -27.83 -0.33 -10.01
N VAL A 460 -28.03 0.71 -9.21
CA VAL A 460 -27.62 0.73 -7.80
C VAL A 460 -28.38 -0.35 -7.03
N SER A 461 -29.70 -0.47 -7.25
CA SER A 461 -30.53 -1.56 -6.69
C SER A 461 -30.02 -2.95 -7.08
N ALA A 462 -29.73 -3.16 -8.37
CA ALA A 462 -29.17 -4.44 -8.84
C ALA A 462 -27.84 -4.78 -8.15
N ASN A 463 -26.95 -3.79 -7.97
CA ASN A 463 -25.70 -3.99 -7.25
C ASN A 463 -25.93 -4.35 -5.76
N ILE A 464 -26.86 -3.67 -5.08
CA ILE A 464 -27.25 -3.99 -3.70
C ILE A 464 -27.71 -5.45 -3.59
N ARG A 465 -28.60 -5.89 -4.48
CA ARG A 465 -29.10 -7.27 -4.52
C ARG A 465 -27.98 -8.28 -4.72
N ILE A 466 -27.03 -8.00 -5.63
CA ILE A 466 -25.86 -8.86 -5.86
C ILE A 466 -24.98 -8.94 -4.60
N CYS A 467 -24.64 -7.80 -4.00
CA CYS A 467 -23.80 -7.75 -2.81
C CYS A 467 -24.45 -8.49 -1.63
N VAL A 468 -25.74 -8.26 -1.37
CA VAL A 468 -26.49 -8.92 -0.29
C VAL A 468 -26.60 -10.42 -0.55
N LYS A 469 -26.96 -10.83 -1.77
CA LYS A 469 -27.02 -12.25 -2.14
C LYS A 469 -25.68 -12.95 -1.90
N ASN A 470 -24.57 -12.33 -2.27
CA ASN A 470 -23.23 -12.89 -2.05
C ASN A 470 -22.88 -12.98 -0.55
N ALA A 471 -23.31 -12.02 0.27
CA ALA A 471 -23.11 -12.06 1.70
C ALA A 471 -23.89 -13.19 2.38
N PHE A 472 -25.15 -13.43 1.96
CA PHE A 472 -25.98 -14.52 2.48
C PHE A 472 -25.56 -15.91 1.96
N ASN A 473 -25.06 -16.01 0.73
CA ASN A 473 -24.60 -17.27 0.12
C ASN A 473 -23.20 -17.69 0.58
N GLY A 474 -22.87 -17.50 1.86
CA GLY A 474 -21.62 -18.00 2.43
C GLY A 474 -20.36 -17.27 1.97
N TRP A 475 -20.44 -15.96 1.71
CA TRP A 475 -19.29 -15.12 1.31
C TRP A 475 -18.59 -15.65 0.03
N THR A 476 -19.39 -16.27 -0.85
CA THR A 476 -18.97 -16.91 -2.09
C THR A 476 -18.24 -15.91 -2.97
N GLY A 477 -16.93 -16.12 -3.12
CA GLY A 477 -16.00 -15.19 -3.79
C GLY A 477 -14.76 -14.86 -2.96
N GLN A 478 -14.81 -15.06 -1.63
CA GLN A 478 -13.62 -14.96 -0.79
C GLN A 478 -12.82 -16.27 -0.81
N PRO A 479 -11.48 -16.25 -0.93
CA PRO A 479 -10.65 -17.46 -0.93
C PRO A 479 -10.79 -18.33 0.34
N ARG A 480 -11.28 -17.74 1.44
CA ARG A 480 -11.42 -18.38 2.76
C ARG A 480 -12.70 -17.88 3.48
N PRO A 481 -13.88 -18.43 3.14
CA PRO A 481 -15.16 -17.93 3.64
C PRO A 481 -15.31 -18.07 5.16
N GLU A 482 -14.93 -19.21 5.75
CA GLU A 482 -15.02 -19.42 7.20
C GLU A 482 -14.12 -18.47 8.02
N GLU A 483 -12.92 -18.19 7.52
CA GLU A 483 -12.00 -17.25 8.16
C GLU A 483 -12.57 -15.82 8.10
N THR A 484 -13.28 -15.50 7.01
CA THR A 484 -13.95 -14.22 6.81
C THR A 484 -15.15 -14.08 7.74
N LYS A 485 -16.01 -15.10 7.81
CA LYS A 485 -17.15 -15.18 8.73
C LYS A 485 -16.72 -14.93 10.18
N LYS A 486 -15.73 -15.69 10.67
CA LYS A 486 -15.21 -15.55 12.04
C LYS A 486 -14.76 -14.12 12.36
N LYS A 487 -14.11 -13.45 11.41
CA LYS A 487 -13.66 -12.06 11.58
C LYS A 487 -14.81 -11.07 11.59
N LEU A 488 -15.76 -11.22 10.67
CA LEU A 488 -16.94 -10.37 10.61
C LEU A 488 -17.79 -10.51 11.88
N THR A 489 -17.97 -11.73 12.40
CA THR A 489 -18.64 -11.97 13.70
C THR A 489 -17.97 -11.20 14.83
N ALA A 490 -16.63 -11.20 14.91
CA ALA A 490 -15.91 -10.49 15.97
C ALA A 490 -16.10 -8.96 15.88
N VAL A 491 -16.17 -8.42 14.66
CA VAL A 491 -16.44 -6.99 14.43
C VAL A 491 -17.89 -6.64 14.78
N TRP A 492 -18.85 -7.49 14.37
CA TRP A 492 -20.26 -7.31 14.68
C TRP A 492 -20.53 -7.30 16.19
N LYS A 493 -19.97 -8.27 16.94
CA LYS A 493 -20.06 -8.31 18.40
C LYS A 493 -19.54 -7.03 19.06
N ARG A 494 -18.47 -6.44 18.50
CA ARG A 494 -17.92 -5.18 19.02
C ARG A 494 -18.87 -4.00 18.81
N PHE A 495 -19.57 -3.94 17.68
CA PHE A 495 -20.60 -2.91 17.46
C PHE A 495 -21.70 -3.01 18.51
N GLN A 496 -22.20 -4.23 18.76
CA GLN A 496 -23.20 -4.51 19.80
C GLN A 496 -22.74 -4.06 21.19
N LEU A 497 -21.49 -4.40 21.58
CA LEU A 497 -20.94 -3.98 22.88
C LEU A 497 -20.82 -2.47 23.05
N THR A 498 -20.66 -1.72 21.96
CA THR A 498 -20.58 -0.24 22.01
C THR A 498 -21.93 0.46 21.93
N GLY A 499 -23.04 -0.29 21.89
CA GLY A 499 -24.38 0.26 21.68
C GLY A 499 -24.55 0.95 20.33
N ARG A 500 -23.75 0.56 19.33
CA ARG A 500 -23.78 1.09 17.96
C ARG A 500 -24.36 0.03 17.04
N ASP A 501 -25.26 0.44 16.16
CA ASP A 501 -25.86 -0.44 15.16
C ASP A 501 -25.63 0.15 13.76
N LEU A 502 -24.99 -0.63 12.88
CA LEU A 502 -24.69 -0.24 11.49
C LEU A 502 -25.96 0.01 10.65
N PHE A 503 -27.11 -0.47 11.11
CA PHE A 503 -28.39 -0.36 10.40
C PHE A 503 -29.41 0.53 11.15
N ASP A 504 -28.98 1.25 12.20
CA ASP A 504 -29.79 2.25 12.90
C ASP A 504 -29.06 3.60 12.98
N LYS A 505 -29.50 4.54 12.14
CA LYS A 505 -28.95 5.91 12.02
C LYS A 505 -28.93 6.66 13.36
N SER A 506 -29.87 6.39 14.27
CA SER A 506 -29.98 7.08 15.56
C SER A 506 -28.77 6.80 16.47
N THR A 507 -28.09 5.68 16.26
CA THR A 507 -26.92 5.29 17.05
C THR A 507 -25.62 5.93 16.57
N TRP A 508 -25.62 6.64 15.43
CA TRP A 508 -24.40 7.14 14.77
C TRP A 508 -23.93 8.49 15.34
N GLY A 509 -24.87 9.32 15.81
CA GLY A 509 -24.63 10.65 16.39
C GLY A 509 -24.04 10.66 17.81
N LYS A 510 -23.96 9.51 18.49
CA LYS A 510 -23.32 9.38 19.83
C LYS A 510 -21.77 9.49 19.78
N SER A 511 -21.24 10.09 18.72
CA SER A 511 -19.80 10.30 18.51
C SER A 511 -19.34 11.73 18.81
N GLY A 512 -20.24 12.62 19.26
CA GLY A 512 -19.92 14.04 19.53
C GLY A 512 -20.38 14.62 20.87
N SER A 513 -21.27 13.99 21.65
CA SER A 513 -21.47 14.43 23.03
C SER A 513 -20.27 13.96 23.84
N ALA A 514 -19.47 14.91 24.33
CA ALA A 514 -18.54 14.64 25.41
C ALA A 514 -19.26 13.74 26.42
N TYR A 515 -18.65 12.59 26.75
CA TYR A 515 -18.93 12.02 28.05
C TYR A 515 -18.78 13.19 29.02
N GLU A 516 -19.85 13.56 29.71
CA GLU A 516 -19.75 14.53 30.78
C GLU A 516 -18.91 13.85 31.85
N VAL A 517 -17.59 14.05 31.76
CA VAL A 517 -16.64 13.37 32.63
C VAL A 517 -16.85 13.96 34.00
N LYS A 518 -17.48 13.20 34.90
CA LYS A 518 -17.48 13.52 36.32
C LYS A 518 -16.03 13.52 36.80
N LEU A 519 -15.44 14.71 36.88
CA LEU A 519 -14.07 14.89 37.36
C LEU A 519 -13.99 14.47 38.83
N ALA A 520 -12.84 13.93 39.24
CA ALA A 520 -12.59 13.61 40.65
C ALA A 520 -12.71 14.84 41.57
N PRO A 521 -12.87 14.68 42.90
CA PRO A 521 -12.81 15.78 43.87
C PRO A 521 -11.48 16.56 43.80
N ASP A 522 -11.48 17.81 44.27
CA ASP A 522 -10.25 18.62 44.37
C ASP A 522 -9.31 18.12 45.48
N PHE A 523 -8.10 18.67 45.46
CA PHE A 523 -7.00 18.40 46.40
C PHE A 523 -6.24 19.70 46.67
N GLU A 524 -5.32 19.73 47.64
CA GLU A 524 -4.50 20.93 47.93
C GLU A 524 -3.03 20.70 47.57
N TRP A 525 -2.31 21.74 47.14
CA TRP A 525 -0.87 21.67 46.89
C TRP A 525 -0.07 21.88 48.18
N THR A 526 1.05 21.19 48.33
CA THR A 526 2.04 21.52 49.36
C THR A 526 2.89 22.72 48.91
N GLU A 527 3.61 23.35 49.84
CA GLU A 527 4.54 24.45 49.49
C GLU A 527 5.60 24.03 48.46
N GLU A 528 6.14 22.81 48.60
CA GLU A 528 7.10 22.26 47.64
C GLU A 528 6.48 22.13 46.24
N GLU A 529 5.25 21.63 46.14
CA GLU A 529 4.55 21.48 44.87
C GLU A 529 4.16 22.82 44.25
N LEU A 530 3.83 23.84 45.05
CA LEU A 530 3.64 25.21 44.57
C LEU A 530 4.93 25.78 43.96
N GLY A 531 6.07 25.47 44.57
CA GLY A 531 7.39 25.78 44.01
C GLY A 531 7.62 25.11 42.65
N GLN A 532 7.27 23.83 42.52
CA GLN A 532 7.37 23.09 41.26
C GLN A 532 6.37 23.63 40.21
N LEU A 533 5.14 23.94 40.61
CA LEU A 533 4.11 24.51 39.73
C LEU A 533 4.53 25.88 39.16
N THR A 534 5.23 26.69 39.96
CA THR A 534 5.80 27.97 39.51
C THR A 534 6.84 27.75 38.40
N GLN A 535 7.69 26.73 38.51
CA GLN A 535 8.65 26.38 37.46
C GLN A 535 7.94 25.92 36.17
N LEU A 536 6.87 25.15 36.29
CA LEU A 536 6.06 24.73 35.15
C LEU A 536 5.34 25.92 34.49
N ALA A 537 4.81 26.87 35.27
CA ALA A 537 4.17 28.07 34.75
C ALA A 537 5.15 28.89 33.88
N ASN A 538 6.41 29.03 34.32
CA ASN A 538 7.48 29.65 33.55
C ASN A 538 7.77 28.90 32.25
N LEU A 539 7.86 27.56 32.30
CA LEU A 539 8.07 26.71 31.12
C LEU A 539 6.95 26.87 30.08
N LEU A 540 5.70 26.96 30.55
CA LEU A 540 4.52 27.13 29.69
C LEU A 540 4.28 28.60 29.28
N ARG A 541 5.07 29.53 29.81
CA ARG A 541 4.96 30.99 29.63
C ARG A 541 3.56 31.49 29.99
N THR A 542 3.11 31.18 31.20
CA THR A 542 1.80 31.55 31.74
C THR A 542 1.92 31.96 33.21
N ASN A 543 0.88 32.59 33.77
CA ASN A 543 0.81 32.86 35.20
C ASN A 543 0.53 31.56 35.99
N ILE A 544 0.82 31.58 37.30
CA ILE A 544 0.68 30.40 38.17
C ILE A 544 -0.79 29.94 38.28
N THR A 545 -1.75 30.86 38.30
CA THR A 545 -3.19 30.57 38.40
C THR A 545 -3.69 29.72 37.22
N ASN A 546 -3.35 30.11 36.00
CA ASN A 546 -3.72 29.37 34.79
C ASN A 546 -3.01 28.02 34.71
N CYS A 547 -1.76 27.96 35.15
CA CYS A 547 -1.01 26.70 35.23
C CYS A 547 -1.63 25.75 36.25
N ASP A 548 -2.02 26.28 37.40
CA ASP A 548 -2.71 25.55 38.47
C ASP A 548 -3.98 24.89 37.95
N GLU A 549 -4.88 25.71 37.38
CA GLU A 549 -6.16 25.25 36.86
C GLU A 549 -5.99 24.14 35.81
N ALA A 550 -5.07 24.32 34.86
CA ALA A 550 -4.81 23.33 33.82
C ALA A 550 -4.27 22.01 34.38
N VAL A 551 -3.34 22.06 35.34
CA VAL A 551 -2.72 20.87 35.92
C VAL A 551 -3.71 20.12 36.80
N ARG A 552 -4.48 20.82 37.64
CA ARG A 552 -5.55 20.23 38.45
C ARG A 552 -6.56 19.49 37.58
N HIS A 553 -7.03 20.14 36.51
CA HIS A 553 -7.98 19.54 35.58
C HIS A 553 -7.39 18.29 34.93
N LEU A 554 -6.15 18.35 34.46
CA LEU A 554 -5.50 17.21 33.82
C LEU A 554 -5.30 16.02 34.78
N ILE A 555 -4.89 16.26 36.03
CA ILE A 555 -4.71 15.22 37.04
C ILE A 555 -6.06 14.59 37.42
N ARG A 556 -7.10 15.40 37.61
CA ARG A 556 -8.47 14.93 37.88
C ARG A 556 -8.98 14.08 36.72
N LEU A 557 -8.70 14.48 35.48
CA LEU A 557 -9.06 13.72 34.28
C LEU A 557 -8.30 12.39 34.21
N ILE A 558 -6.99 12.38 34.46
CA ILE A 558 -6.16 11.16 34.43
C ILE A 558 -6.60 10.17 35.50
N ARG A 559 -7.06 10.64 36.67
CA ARG A 559 -7.57 9.77 37.74
C ARG A 559 -8.77 8.94 37.27
N VAL A 560 -9.69 9.53 36.52
CA VAL A 560 -10.91 8.86 36.06
C VAL A 560 -10.77 8.24 34.67
N HIS A 561 -9.81 8.71 33.87
CA HIS A 561 -9.53 8.21 32.53
C HIS A 561 -8.05 7.94 32.33
N SER A 562 -7.74 6.65 32.21
CA SER A 562 -6.37 6.25 31.93
C SER A 562 -5.92 6.57 30.49
N GLU A 563 -6.78 7.02 29.57
CA GLU A 563 -6.40 7.36 28.19
C GLU A 563 -6.74 8.83 27.87
N VAL A 564 -5.71 9.66 27.69
CA VAL A 564 -5.88 11.09 27.36
C VAL A 564 -5.16 11.42 26.06
N SER A 565 -5.87 11.91 25.04
CA SER A 565 -5.26 12.27 23.75
C SER A 565 -4.46 13.56 23.86
N LYS A 566 -3.46 13.74 22.98
CA LYS A 566 -2.69 14.99 22.88
C LYS A 566 -3.60 16.20 22.62
N ASP A 567 -4.61 16.05 21.78
CA ASP A 567 -5.57 17.11 21.47
C ASP A 567 -6.44 17.47 22.68
N LYS A 568 -6.76 16.48 23.54
CA LYS A 568 -7.48 16.75 24.79
C LYS A 568 -6.62 17.50 25.80
N ILE A 569 -5.34 17.16 25.92
CA ILE A 569 -4.37 17.94 26.74
C ILE A 569 -4.30 19.38 26.21
N LYS A 570 -4.18 19.55 24.89
CA LYS A 570 -4.20 20.86 24.26
C LYS A 570 -5.46 21.66 24.60
N SER A 571 -6.63 21.04 24.49
CA SER A 571 -7.90 21.68 24.84
C SER A 571 -7.96 22.12 26.30
N ILE A 572 -7.46 21.32 27.26
CA ILE A 572 -7.41 21.71 28.68
C ILE A 572 -6.52 22.94 28.88
N LEU A 573 -5.33 22.95 28.26
CA LEU A 573 -4.41 24.09 28.32
C LEU A 573 -5.07 25.35 27.76
N GLU A 574 -5.74 25.26 26.62
CA GLU A 574 -6.39 26.40 25.97
C GLU A 574 -7.59 26.92 26.78
N THR A 575 -8.37 26.05 27.42
CA THR A 575 -9.46 26.44 28.33
C THR A 575 -8.94 27.22 29.54
N ALA A 576 -7.79 26.85 30.10
CA ALA A 576 -7.13 27.57 31.18
C ALA A 576 -6.36 28.83 30.70
N GLY A 577 -6.58 29.28 29.45
CA GLY A 577 -5.93 30.48 28.89
C GLY A 577 -4.48 30.28 28.44
N ILE A 578 -3.96 29.05 28.38
CA ILE A 578 -2.59 28.74 27.95
C ILE A 578 -2.57 28.50 26.43
N LYS A 579 -2.12 29.51 25.68
CA LYS A 579 -2.03 29.44 24.21
C LYS A 579 -1.04 28.36 23.75
N CYS A 580 -1.50 27.42 22.92
CA CYS A 580 -0.72 26.30 22.37
C CYS A 580 -0.34 26.50 20.89
N GLY A 581 0.23 27.67 20.54
CA GLY A 581 0.49 28.09 19.16
C GLY A 581 1.82 27.61 18.52
N SER A 582 1.75 27.31 17.22
CA SER A 582 2.84 26.87 16.30
C SER A 582 3.49 25.50 16.60
N LYS A 583 3.99 24.81 15.57
CA LYS A 583 4.64 23.49 15.68
C LYS A 583 5.93 23.47 16.52
N ARG A 584 6.52 24.65 16.82
CA ARG A 584 7.78 24.77 17.58
C ARG A 584 7.57 24.74 19.10
N ASP A 585 6.41 25.17 19.60
CA ASP A 585 6.10 25.21 21.03
C ASP A 585 5.08 24.12 21.39
N ASP A 586 5.52 22.85 21.40
CA ASP A 586 4.68 21.69 21.71
C ASP A 586 4.35 21.61 23.22
N LYS A 587 3.63 22.62 23.74
CA LYS A 587 3.23 22.74 25.15
C LYS A 587 2.49 21.51 25.69
N PRO A 588 1.59 20.83 24.93
CA PRO A 588 1.01 19.56 25.38
C PRO A 588 2.04 18.48 25.68
N LYS A 589 3.14 18.43 24.92
CA LYS A 589 4.25 17.51 25.17
C LYS A 589 5.11 17.98 26.36
N ALA A 590 5.34 19.30 26.48
CA ALA A 590 6.12 19.88 27.56
C ALA A 590 5.48 19.63 28.94
N ILE A 591 4.19 19.96 29.11
CA ILE A 591 3.47 19.72 30.37
C ILE A 591 3.46 18.23 30.73
N LYS A 592 3.21 17.36 29.74
CA LYS A 592 3.20 15.91 29.93
C LYS A 592 4.55 15.41 30.46
N ASN A 593 5.65 15.77 29.79
CA ASN A 593 6.99 15.33 30.17
C ASN A 593 7.38 15.87 31.55
N TRP A 594 7.01 17.11 31.86
CA TRP A 594 7.28 17.71 33.15
C TRP A 594 6.54 17.00 34.29
N LEU A 595 5.24 16.71 34.13
CA LEU A 595 4.44 16.00 35.14
C LEU A 595 4.93 14.57 35.39
N ILE A 596 5.49 13.91 34.36
CA ILE A 596 6.16 12.62 34.50
C ILE A 596 7.47 12.77 35.30
N GLY A 597 8.27 13.79 34.99
CA GLY A 597 9.53 14.08 35.70
C GLY A 597 9.29 14.41 37.18
N ALA A 598 8.24 15.16 37.49
CA ALA A 598 7.81 15.46 38.87
C ALA A 598 7.20 14.24 39.58
N LYS A 599 7.02 13.10 38.89
CA LYS A 599 6.37 11.88 39.38
C LYS A 599 4.92 12.13 39.84
N TRP A 600 4.25 13.13 39.29
CA TRP A 600 2.83 13.42 39.56
C TRP A 600 1.91 12.53 38.73
N ILE A 601 2.34 12.18 37.52
CA ILE A 601 1.70 11.16 36.68
C ILE A 601 2.77 10.18 36.18
N TYR A 602 2.34 9.00 35.76
CA TYR A 602 3.13 8.13 34.89
C TYR A 602 2.42 7.97 33.55
N ALA A 603 3.17 7.63 32.51
CA ALA A 603 2.66 7.42 31.17
C ALA A 603 3.22 6.11 30.64
N GLU A 604 2.38 5.08 30.59
CA GLU A 604 2.69 3.84 29.91
C GLU A 604 2.37 3.98 28.43
N ALA A 605 3.21 3.40 27.58
CA ALA A 605 2.87 3.24 26.18
C ALA A 605 1.76 2.19 26.07
N ALA A 606 0.49 2.61 26.16
CA ALA A 606 -0.63 1.72 25.89
C ALA A 606 -0.91 1.71 24.40
N TYR A 607 -0.85 0.51 23.83
CA TYR A 607 -1.12 0.34 22.41
C TYR A 607 -2.62 0.18 22.17
N VAL A 608 -3.34 1.31 22.10
CA VAL A 608 -4.69 1.33 21.53
C VAL A 608 -4.58 1.67 20.04
N PRO A 609 -5.24 0.93 19.15
CA PRO A 609 -4.87 0.98 17.74
C PRO A 609 -5.33 2.28 17.05
N LYS A 610 -4.36 2.96 16.44
CA LYS A 610 -4.43 4.14 15.53
C LYS A 610 -4.12 5.52 16.15
N VAL A 611 -3.89 5.62 17.45
CA VAL A 611 -3.31 6.83 18.07
C VAL A 611 -2.17 6.35 18.98
N ARG A 612 -1.03 7.06 19.05
CA ARG A 612 -0.14 6.91 20.21
C ARG A 612 -0.88 7.52 21.41
N CYS A 613 -1.73 6.74 22.06
CA CYS A 613 -2.24 7.08 23.37
C CYS A 613 -1.21 6.63 24.39
N TYR A 614 -0.91 7.50 25.34
CA TYR A 614 -0.29 7.05 26.57
C TYR A 614 -1.42 6.64 27.49
N ARG A 615 -1.27 5.49 28.16
CA ARG A 615 -2.09 5.22 29.32
C ARG A 615 -1.46 5.96 30.48
N TYR A 616 -2.17 6.96 30.97
CA TYR A 616 -1.76 7.73 32.12
C TYR A 616 -2.31 7.10 33.38
N GLY A 617 -1.56 7.24 34.46
CA GLY A 617 -2.08 7.07 35.80
C GLY A 617 -1.39 8.03 36.75
N LEU A 618 -1.91 8.10 37.98
CA LEU A 618 -1.35 8.98 39.00
C LEU A 618 -0.01 8.41 39.50
N GLY A 619 0.99 9.28 39.58
CA GLY A 619 2.26 8.96 40.23
C GLY A 619 2.11 8.94 41.76
N LYS A 620 3.13 8.45 42.46
CA LYS A 620 3.08 8.20 43.91
C LYS A 620 2.66 9.44 44.71
N THR A 621 3.16 10.61 44.34
CA THR A 621 2.88 11.89 45.01
C THR A 621 1.40 12.25 44.94
N MET A 622 0.77 12.11 43.76
CA MET A 622 -0.63 12.45 43.57
C MET A 622 -1.57 11.38 44.11
N ARG A 623 -1.19 10.08 44.08
CA ARG A 623 -2.03 9.00 44.62
C ARG A 623 -2.42 9.21 46.08
N ILE A 624 -1.51 9.75 46.90
CA ILE A 624 -1.76 9.99 48.34
C ILE A 624 -2.86 11.05 48.55
N LYS A 625 -3.03 11.98 47.60
CA LYS A 625 -3.99 13.09 47.68
C LYS A 625 -5.39 12.72 47.25
N PHE A 626 -5.58 11.49 46.77
CA PHE A 626 -6.85 11.01 46.27
C PHE A 626 -7.20 9.69 46.97
N PRO A 627 -8.37 9.58 47.62
CA PRO A 627 -8.77 8.32 48.26
C PRO A 627 -8.82 7.17 47.23
N PRO A 628 -8.47 5.93 47.62
CA PRO A 628 -8.47 4.79 46.71
C PRO A 628 -9.86 4.60 46.10
N LEU A 629 -9.91 4.38 44.79
CA LEU A 629 -11.11 3.94 44.10
C LEU A 629 -11.22 2.43 44.33
N GLU A 630 -12.33 1.93 44.88
CA GLU A 630 -12.58 0.50 44.96
C GLU A 630 -12.68 -0.10 43.55
N ALA A 631 -11.55 -0.57 42.98
CA ALA A 631 -11.39 -1.70 42.08
C ALA A 631 -10.02 -1.69 41.36
N ASP A 632 -9.36 -2.86 41.42
CA ASP A 632 -8.18 -3.35 40.70
C ASP A 632 -6.87 -2.55 40.84
N ASP A 633 -6.29 -2.65 42.03
CA ASP A 633 -4.86 -2.50 42.26
C ASP A 633 -4.07 -3.47 41.37
N LYS A 634 -3.44 -2.94 40.31
CA LYS A 634 -2.39 -3.67 39.59
C LYS A 634 -1.08 -3.52 40.33
N VAL A 635 -0.49 -4.65 40.73
CA VAL A 635 0.86 -4.74 41.29
C VAL A 635 1.89 -4.31 40.23
N PHE A 636 2.83 -3.43 40.59
CA PHE A 636 3.90 -2.94 39.72
C PHE A 636 5.24 -3.59 40.06
N ALA A 637 6.10 -3.74 39.03
CA ALA A 637 7.47 -4.22 39.14
C ALA A 637 8.36 -3.26 39.95
N GLY A 638 9.21 -3.81 40.83
CA GLY A 638 10.32 -3.04 41.42
C GLY A 638 11.47 -2.87 40.42
N GLU A 639 12.28 -1.81 40.58
CA GLU A 639 13.52 -1.66 39.81
C GLU A 639 14.42 -2.89 40.00
N GLY A 640 14.76 -3.56 38.90
CA GLY A 640 15.67 -4.71 38.89
C GLY A 640 15.01 -6.10 38.81
N GLU A 641 13.68 -6.21 38.88
CA GLU A 641 13.02 -7.52 38.74
C GLU A 641 12.97 -7.97 37.27
N SER A 642 13.42 -9.20 37.03
CA SER A 642 13.30 -9.89 35.76
C SER A 642 11.85 -10.29 35.47
N LEU A 643 11.54 -10.53 34.19
CA LEU A 643 10.20 -10.93 33.75
C LEU A 643 9.76 -12.27 34.40
N GLU A 644 10.71 -13.15 34.70
CA GLU A 644 10.48 -14.43 35.35
C GLU A 644 10.14 -14.25 36.84
N GLU A 645 10.79 -13.33 37.55
CA GLU A 645 10.48 -12.98 38.95
C GLU A 645 9.10 -12.33 39.08
N LEU A 646 8.76 -11.44 38.15
CA LEU A 646 7.41 -10.85 38.04
C LEU A 646 6.34 -11.92 37.83
N THR A 647 6.61 -12.88 36.94
CA THR A 647 5.68 -13.97 36.63
C THR A 647 5.52 -14.91 37.82
N ALA A 648 6.61 -15.22 38.53
CA ALA A 648 6.59 -16.06 39.72
C ALA A 648 5.85 -15.39 40.89
N ARG A 649 6.04 -14.08 41.10
CA ARG A 649 5.31 -13.31 42.12
C ARG A 649 3.82 -13.23 41.81
N PHE A 650 3.48 -12.99 40.55
CA PHE A 650 2.10 -12.97 40.09
C PHE A 650 1.39 -14.31 40.28
N GLU A 651 2.02 -15.44 39.94
CA GLU A 651 1.42 -16.77 40.16
C GLU A 651 1.35 -17.12 41.66
N LYS A 652 2.30 -16.66 42.49
CA LYS A 652 2.25 -16.82 43.96
C LYS A 652 1.08 -16.06 44.60
N GLU A 653 0.85 -14.81 44.20
CA GLU A 653 -0.26 -13.98 44.70
C GLU A 653 -1.62 -14.45 44.17
N LYS A 654 -1.67 -14.91 42.92
CA LYS A 654 -2.85 -15.56 42.34
C LYS A 654 -3.22 -16.83 43.11
N SER A 655 -2.25 -17.61 43.58
CA SER A 655 -2.50 -18.80 44.39
C SER A 655 -3.12 -18.45 45.76
N SER A 656 -2.72 -17.34 46.39
CA SER A 656 -3.30 -16.91 47.68
C SER A 656 -4.67 -16.23 47.53
N LEU A 657 -4.96 -15.65 46.37
CA LEU A 657 -6.26 -15.03 46.06
C LEU A 657 -7.37 -16.05 45.78
N PHE A 658 -7.02 -17.30 45.43
CA PHE A 658 -7.98 -18.35 45.06
C PHE A 658 -7.99 -19.56 45.99
N SER A 659 -7.20 -19.57 47.08
CA SER A 659 -7.31 -20.55 48.14
C SER A 659 -8.28 -20.09 49.23
N ALA A 660 -9.59 -20.10 48.94
CA ALA A 660 -10.60 -20.15 49.98
C ALA A 660 -10.85 -21.62 50.32
N GLU A 661 -10.56 -22.03 51.57
CA GLU A 661 -11.01 -23.32 52.09
C GLU A 661 -12.54 -23.42 52.00
N PRO A 662 -13.10 -24.61 51.71
CA PRO A 662 -14.53 -24.78 51.64
C PRO A 662 -15.12 -24.66 53.05
N VAL A 663 -15.91 -23.61 53.28
CA VAL A 663 -16.73 -23.47 54.49
C VAL A 663 -17.72 -24.65 54.51
N GLY A 664 -17.62 -25.43 55.59
CA GLY A 664 -18.42 -26.63 55.82
C GLY A 664 -19.92 -26.37 55.86
N VAL A 665 -20.65 -27.36 55.36
CA VAL A 665 -22.10 -27.52 55.53
C VAL A 665 -22.38 -27.78 57.01
N ILE A 666 -23.25 -26.98 57.62
CA ILE A 666 -23.98 -27.37 58.84
C ILE A 666 -25.47 -27.28 58.51
N ASN A 667 -26.18 -28.35 58.91
CA ASN A 667 -27.61 -28.63 58.74
C ASN A 667 -28.54 -27.52 59.22
#